data_AF-A0A3M9LXH9-F1
#
_entry.id   AF-A0A3M9LXH9-F1
#
_cell.length_a   1.000
_cell.length_b   1.000
_cell.length_c   1.000
_cell.angle_alpha   90.00
_cell.angle_beta   90.00
_cell.angle_gamma   90.00
#
_symmetry.space_group_name_H-M   'P 1'
#
loop_
_entity.id
_entity.type
_entity.pdbx_description
1 polymer ?
#
loop_
_entity_poly.entity_id
_entity_poly.type
_entity_poly.pdbx_seq_one_letter_code
_entity_poly.pdbx_strand_id
1 'polypeptide(L)'
;MSPGTPGSRSRPAAVRRLPALDGIRGVLVIFLLAFHFGVGRLQGAWLTLNVFFVLSGFLIVRMLVEERAQTGSVRIGAFYARRARRLFPALATLLAVIVVYGLVFASSAVRASLKWDLFATMGYFMNWRLIAQSNQYFVQFAEPSMLQHTWSLSVEEQFYLVIPALLLLLMRVVTTRRALIAAFTGLAIVSAGWMAVVGVATAQARSHVYYGTDTRAQSLLLGAALGVLTARFGAGERRNPLPVKTVQLAGAAAFVVTLAGFLLAAPQTQLMVDGGMFVLSLAAVVWVWTAADARGGPLQRALAIPPLAALGRISYGAYLWHWPIGLWLGQLMPGGPVWLRVVLGFALTLGVATISYQRIERPIHDRGWRAVVGSVPRARTLAAGVLAALLFGAVGVGRGAMAAGQPQPGNSARIVSLVPGQGQFVPPAKPYTVALYGDSVPDLLVQNFPQQDFPGVHAVALAVPGCDLLDQPYVNQAGGGTVSPNHADCTQFKADTAQRLTAAHSQLLVIFPSILLGFPHRFGDRDLWWGDPRYSAAITARLNTIVAAARAAGSEPAIVTQTCRDSASGGLGRFVDVAQAKDPAMLREFRTADHVNSLIRSWGSQHGVPVADLDAALCPGGVPRQLPGLPVYGDDIHLSRQITPSVWAFLLAQLADRRAGQ
;
A
#
# COMPACT_ATOMS: atom_id res chain seq x y z
N MET A 1 62.09 41.44 -6.66
CA MET A 1 61.41 40.34 -5.94
C MET A 1 59.96 40.75 -5.73
N SER A 2 59.06 40.29 -6.60
CA SER A 2 57.61 40.52 -6.43
C SER A 2 56.98 39.28 -5.78
N PRO A 3 56.08 39.42 -4.79
CA PRO A 3 55.46 38.28 -4.12
C PRO A 3 54.45 37.61 -5.06
N GLY A 4 54.55 36.28 -5.19
CA GLY A 4 53.67 35.45 -5.99
C GLY A 4 52.22 35.47 -5.48
N THR A 5 51.29 35.58 -6.41
CA THR A 5 49.85 35.46 -6.20
C THR A 5 49.48 34.05 -5.69
N PRO A 6 48.61 33.91 -4.68
CA PRO A 6 48.18 32.60 -4.21
C PRO A 6 47.29 31.93 -5.27
N GLY A 7 47.67 30.73 -5.70
CA GLY A 7 46.92 29.92 -6.65
C GLY A 7 45.48 29.69 -6.19
N SER A 8 44.52 30.05 -7.05
CA SER A 8 43.11 29.79 -6.83
C SER A 8 42.87 28.28 -6.75
N ARG A 9 42.42 27.81 -5.59
CA ARG A 9 41.90 26.44 -5.45
C ARG A 9 40.65 26.32 -6.31
N SER A 10 40.78 25.68 -7.47
CA SER A 10 39.67 25.39 -8.37
C SER A 10 38.60 24.62 -7.60
N ARG A 11 37.36 25.16 -7.56
CA ARG A 11 36.21 24.43 -7.04
C ARG A 11 36.07 23.14 -7.86
N PRO A 12 35.82 21.97 -7.23
CA PRO A 12 35.56 20.74 -7.97
C PRO A 12 34.46 21.00 -9.00
N ALA A 13 34.72 20.65 -10.27
CA ALA A 13 33.77 20.84 -11.36
C ALA A 13 32.44 20.18 -10.97
N ALA A 14 31.38 20.99 -10.89
CA ALA A 14 30.05 20.47 -10.60
C ALA A 14 29.70 19.38 -11.63
N VAL A 15 29.23 18.22 -11.16
CA VAL A 15 28.72 17.14 -12.03
C VAL A 15 27.74 17.77 -13.01
N ARG A 16 28.09 17.75 -14.31
CA ARG A 16 27.28 18.36 -15.37
C ARG A 16 25.88 17.75 -15.32
N ARG A 17 24.88 18.56 -14.98
CA ARG A 17 23.48 18.11 -14.92
C ARG A 17 23.08 17.59 -16.29
N LEU A 18 22.52 16.37 -16.35
CA LEU A 18 22.07 15.72 -17.59
C LEU A 18 20.55 15.87 -17.70
N PRO A 19 20.03 16.77 -18.56
CA PRO A 19 18.60 17.03 -18.66
C PRO A 19 17.78 15.79 -19.03
N ALA A 20 18.35 14.85 -19.79
CA ALA A 20 17.69 13.59 -20.14
C ALA A 20 17.37 12.71 -18.92
N LEU A 21 18.19 12.76 -17.86
CA LEU A 21 17.92 12.01 -16.63
C LEU A 21 16.81 12.65 -15.79
N ASP A 22 16.71 13.98 -15.79
CA ASP A 22 15.54 14.67 -15.27
C ASP A 22 14.31 14.32 -16.15
N GLY A 23 14.50 14.18 -17.46
CA GLY A 23 13.51 13.68 -18.39
C GLY A 23 12.90 12.34 -17.99
N ILE A 24 13.74 11.34 -17.71
CA ILE A 24 13.28 10.03 -17.21
C ILE A 24 12.43 10.22 -15.94
N ARG A 25 12.91 10.99 -14.96
CA ARG A 25 12.13 11.27 -13.74
C ARG A 25 10.78 11.90 -14.05
N GLY A 26 10.73 12.84 -15.00
CA GLY A 26 9.48 13.45 -15.45
C GLY A 26 8.49 12.42 -16.01
N VAL A 27 8.96 11.49 -16.86
CA VAL A 27 8.14 10.39 -17.40
C VAL A 27 7.61 9.52 -16.26
N LEU A 28 8.47 9.13 -15.33
CA LEU A 28 8.09 8.25 -14.22
C LEU A 28 7.04 8.90 -13.30
N VAL A 29 7.18 10.19 -12.99
CA VAL A 29 6.19 10.94 -12.20
C VAL A 29 4.84 10.96 -12.90
N ILE A 30 4.79 11.16 -14.23
CA ILE A 30 3.53 11.16 -14.96
C ILE A 30 2.82 9.81 -14.81
N PHE A 31 3.51 8.69 -15.06
CA PHE A 31 2.91 7.37 -14.92
C PHE A 31 2.49 7.05 -13.48
N LEU A 32 3.32 7.44 -12.50
CA LEU A 32 3.03 7.26 -11.08
C LEU A 32 1.77 8.01 -10.65
N LEU A 33 1.65 9.30 -11.00
CA LEU A 33 0.48 10.12 -10.66
C LEU A 33 -0.78 9.62 -11.37
N ALA A 34 -0.67 9.27 -12.66
CA ALA A 34 -1.80 8.73 -13.42
C ALA A 34 -2.37 7.46 -12.77
N PHE A 35 -1.49 6.54 -12.34
CA PHE A 35 -1.89 5.35 -11.61
C PHE A 35 -2.63 5.68 -10.30
N HIS A 36 -2.05 6.54 -9.46
CA HIS A 36 -2.64 6.88 -8.15
C HIS A 36 -3.93 7.71 -8.24
N PHE A 37 -4.15 8.42 -9.34
CA PHE A 37 -5.40 9.16 -9.57
C PHE A 37 -6.48 8.36 -10.33
N GLY A 38 -6.27 7.06 -10.53
CA GLY A 38 -7.31 6.13 -10.95
C GLY A 38 -7.23 5.63 -12.39
N VAL A 39 -6.12 5.84 -13.11
CA VAL A 39 -5.94 5.26 -14.45
C VAL A 39 -5.67 3.75 -14.33
N GLY A 40 -6.75 2.96 -14.32
CA GLY A 40 -6.72 1.52 -14.06
C GLY A 40 -5.93 0.66 -15.04
N ARG A 41 -5.61 1.16 -16.25
CA ARG A 41 -4.77 0.44 -17.24
C ARG A 41 -3.27 0.44 -16.88
N LEU A 42 -2.86 1.23 -15.87
CA LEU A 42 -1.46 1.37 -15.46
C LEU A 42 -1.15 0.52 -14.21
N GLN A 43 -1.66 -0.71 -14.14
CA GLN A 43 -1.53 -1.56 -12.94
C GLN A 43 -0.06 -1.86 -12.58
N GLY A 44 0.85 -1.83 -13.56
CA GLY A 44 2.29 -2.02 -13.36
C GLY A 44 3.07 -0.75 -13.05
N ALA A 45 2.43 0.43 -12.93
CA ALA A 45 3.13 1.69 -12.68
C ALA A 45 3.85 1.74 -11.33
N TRP A 46 3.61 0.81 -10.41
CA TRP A 46 4.46 0.61 -9.23
C TRP A 46 5.92 0.30 -9.58
N LEU A 47 6.20 -0.23 -10.78
CA LEU A 47 7.55 -0.44 -11.32
C LEU A 47 8.30 0.86 -11.58
N THR A 48 7.62 2.02 -11.63
CA THR A 48 8.30 3.32 -11.73
C THR A 48 9.32 3.51 -10.61
N LEU A 49 9.04 2.96 -9.43
CA LEU A 49 9.95 2.95 -8.28
C LEU A 49 11.26 2.20 -8.58
N ASN A 50 11.24 1.14 -9.38
CA ASN A 50 12.48 0.43 -9.77
C ASN A 50 13.40 1.35 -10.56
N VAL A 51 12.84 2.13 -11.48
CA VAL A 51 13.62 3.05 -12.31
C VAL A 51 14.15 4.20 -11.46
N PHE A 52 13.36 4.70 -10.49
CA PHE A 52 13.85 5.66 -9.50
C PHE A 52 14.99 5.09 -8.67
N PHE A 53 14.87 3.86 -8.17
CA PHE A 53 15.91 3.16 -7.41
C PHE A 53 17.20 2.98 -8.24
N VAL A 54 17.09 2.56 -9.51
CA VAL A 54 18.25 2.47 -10.41
C VAL A 54 18.90 3.84 -10.62
N LEU A 55 18.12 4.89 -10.87
CA LEU A 55 18.62 6.27 -11.00
C LEU A 55 19.34 6.73 -9.73
N SER A 56 18.77 6.41 -8.58
CA SER A 56 19.28 6.77 -7.26
C SER A 56 20.63 6.11 -6.97
N GLY A 57 20.75 4.80 -7.19
CA GLY A 57 22.02 4.07 -7.09
C GLY A 57 23.08 4.60 -8.07
N PHE A 58 22.68 4.79 -9.33
CA PHE A 58 23.54 5.30 -10.40
C PHE A 58 24.14 6.67 -10.07
N LEU A 59 23.32 7.64 -9.73
CA LEU A 59 23.78 9.01 -9.50
C LEU A 59 24.66 9.12 -8.27
N ILE A 60 24.30 8.42 -7.19
CA ILE A 60 25.04 8.51 -5.92
C ILE A 60 26.40 7.85 -6.05
N VAL A 61 26.45 6.62 -6.55
CA VAL A 61 27.72 5.89 -6.63
C VAL A 61 28.62 6.52 -7.67
N ARG A 62 28.08 6.96 -8.81
CA ARG A 62 28.88 7.71 -9.80
C ARG A 62 29.52 8.96 -9.18
N MET A 63 28.74 9.76 -8.46
CA MET A 63 29.25 10.96 -7.78
C MET A 63 30.33 10.62 -6.74
N LEU A 64 30.14 9.59 -5.92
CA LEU A 64 31.12 9.21 -4.89
C LEU A 64 32.42 8.67 -5.50
N VAL A 65 32.32 7.86 -6.55
CA VAL A 65 33.48 7.36 -7.30
C VAL A 65 34.23 8.52 -7.97
N GLU A 66 33.52 9.46 -8.60
CA GLU A 66 34.12 10.64 -9.22
C GLU A 66 34.75 11.58 -8.17
N GLU A 67 34.12 11.80 -7.01
CA GLU A 67 34.70 12.60 -5.91
C GLU A 67 36.01 11.96 -5.41
N ARG A 68 36.03 10.64 -5.21
CA ARG A 68 37.25 9.93 -4.80
C ARG A 68 38.34 10.01 -5.85
N ALA A 69 38.00 9.82 -7.13
CA ALA A 69 38.97 9.90 -8.22
C ALA A 69 39.61 11.29 -8.33
N GLN A 70 38.85 12.35 -8.06
CA GLN A 70 39.32 13.73 -8.14
C GLN A 70 40.06 14.21 -6.88
N THR A 71 39.66 13.74 -5.70
CA THR A 71 40.13 14.30 -4.40
C THR A 71 40.89 13.30 -3.54
N GLY A 72 41.03 12.05 -3.98
CA GLY A 72 41.65 10.96 -3.23
C GLY A 72 40.80 10.38 -2.09
N SER A 73 39.72 11.05 -1.69
CA SER A 73 38.88 10.67 -0.54
C SER A 73 37.39 10.92 -0.81
N VAL A 74 36.52 10.36 0.03
CA VAL A 74 35.07 10.64 0.01
C VAL A 74 34.71 11.39 1.27
N ARG A 75 34.15 12.59 1.13
CA ARG A 75 33.70 13.41 2.27
C ARG A 75 32.27 13.04 2.67
N ILE A 76 32.13 11.96 3.43
CA ILE A 76 30.83 11.39 3.85
C ILE A 76 29.93 12.43 4.54
N GLY A 77 30.46 13.19 5.51
CA GLY A 77 29.66 14.22 6.19
C GLY A 77 29.14 15.30 5.25
N ALA A 78 29.95 15.71 4.26
CA ALA A 78 29.52 16.68 3.25
C ALA A 78 28.48 16.09 2.30
N PHE A 79 28.54 14.78 2.02
CA PHE A 79 27.53 14.05 1.26
C PHE A 79 26.17 14.08 1.97
N TYR A 80 26.10 13.66 3.24
CA TYR A 80 24.85 13.69 4.01
C TYR A 80 24.31 15.11 4.19
N ALA A 81 25.19 16.11 4.43
CA ALA A 81 24.76 17.50 4.55
C ALA A 81 24.16 18.08 3.25
N ARG A 82 24.65 17.66 2.07
CA ARG A 82 24.04 18.02 0.77
C ARG A 82 22.70 17.32 0.59
N ARG A 83 22.60 16.06 0.99
CA ARG A 83 21.39 15.24 0.87
C ARG A 83 20.26 15.76 1.76
N ALA A 84 20.56 16.02 3.03
CA ALA A 84 19.62 16.59 3.99
C ALA A 84 19.07 17.94 3.50
N ARG A 85 19.93 18.84 2.98
CA ARG A 85 19.48 20.13 2.40
C ARG A 85 18.60 19.98 1.16
N ARG A 86 18.70 18.86 0.45
CA ARG A 86 17.92 18.61 -0.77
C ARG A 86 16.57 17.95 -0.48
N LEU A 87 16.48 17.08 0.52
CA LEU A 87 15.31 16.21 0.73
C LEU A 87 14.50 16.58 1.96
N PHE A 88 15.17 16.88 3.08
CA PHE A 88 14.49 17.17 4.35
C PHE A 88 13.49 18.35 4.29
N PRO A 89 13.74 19.47 3.57
CA PRO A 89 12.80 20.59 3.57
C PRO A 89 11.40 20.25 3.07
N ALA A 90 11.30 19.52 1.96
CA ALA A 90 10.00 19.16 1.40
C ALA A 90 9.28 18.15 2.29
N LEU A 91 10.02 17.16 2.83
CA LEU A 91 9.48 16.19 3.76
C LEU A 91 8.96 16.86 5.04
N ALA A 92 9.74 17.75 5.65
CA ALA A 92 9.33 18.49 6.84
C ALA A 92 8.08 19.34 6.59
N THR A 93 7.96 19.94 5.40
CA THR A 93 6.77 20.70 4.99
C THR A 93 5.54 19.80 4.90
N LEU A 94 5.68 18.62 4.27
CA LEU A 94 4.61 17.62 4.22
C LEU A 94 4.20 17.20 5.64
N LEU A 95 5.16 16.79 6.47
CA LEU A 95 4.88 16.30 7.83
C LEU A 95 4.18 17.37 8.67
N ALA A 96 4.57 18.65 8.55
CA ALA A 96 3.89 19.74 9.23
C ALA A 96 2.41 19.85 8.81
N VAL A 97 2.11 19.75 7.51
CA VAL A 97 0.74 19.76 7.01
C VAL A 97 -0.05 18.55 7.51
N ILE A 98 0.56 17.35 7.51
CA ILE A 98 -0.09 16.14 8.01
C ILE A 98 -0.32 16.17 9.53
N VAL A 99 0.57 16.80 10.30
CA VAL A 99 0.36 17.05 11.74
C VAL A 99 -0.84 17.97 11.94
N VAL A 100 -0.91 19.10 11.23
CA VAL A 100 -2.08 20.00 11.32
C VAL A 100 -3.36 19.27 10.92
N TYR A 101 -3.31 18.47 9.85
CA TYR A 101 -4.42 17.63 9.46
C TYR A 101 -4.86 16.69 10.58
N GLY A 102 -3.89 15.99 11.20
CA GLY A 102 -4.12 15.07 12.30
C GLY A 102 -4.74 15.74 13.53
N LEU A 103 -4.30 16.96 13.87
CA LEU A 103 -4.79 17.69 15.03
C LEU A 103 -6.20 18.25 14.84
N VAL A 104 -6.52 18.72 13.63
CA VAL A 104 -7.75 19.47 13.36
C VAL A 104 -8.87 18.58 12.80
N PHE A 105 -8.54 17.60 11.97
CA PHE A 105 -9.54 16.85 11.18
C PHE A 105 -9.58 15.36 11.46
N ALA A 106 -8.51 14.74 11.97
CA ALA A 106 -8.47 13.30 12.15
C ALA A 106 -9.17 12.82 13.44
N SER A 107 -9.89 11.69 13.34
CA SER A 107 -10.48 11.01 14.49
C SER A 107 -9.42 10.57 15.52
N SER A 108 -9.83 10.27 16.76
CA SER A 108 -8.92 9.81 17.82
C SER A 108 -8.12 8.56 17.41
N ALA A 109 -8.78 7.63 16.71
CA ALA A 109 -8.13 6.42 16.22
C ALA A 109 -7.17 6.67 15.06
N VAL A 110 -7.53 7.53 14.10
CA VAL A 110 -6.60 7.92 13.02
C VAL A 110 -5.39 8.63 13.61
N ARG A 111 -5.59 9.53 14.59
CA ARG A 111 -4.49 10.18 15.34
C ARG A 111 -3.58 9.19 16.05
N ALA A 112 -4.13 8.15 16.66
CA ALA A 112 -3.37 7.12 17.39
C ALA A 112 -2.44 6.31 16.47
N SER A 113 -2.84 6.05 15.23
CA SER A 113 -1.96 5.42 14.21
C SER A 113 -0.99 6.43 13.61
N LEU A 114 -1.47 7.63 13.29
CA LEU A 114 -0.71 8.69 12.61
C LEU A 114 0.55 9.11 13.37
N LYS A 115 0.53 9.09 14.71
CA LYS A 115 1.71 9.41 15.53
C LYS A 115 2.90 8.49 15.20
N TRP A 116 2.63 7.21 15.00
CA TRP A 116 3.66 6.22 14.70
C TRP A 116 4.08 6.28 13.23
N ASP A 117 3.16 6.62 12.33
CA ASP A 117 3.48 6.85 10.91
C ASP A 117 4.36 8.09 10.72
N LEU A 118 4.09 9.17 11.47
CA LEU A 118 4.93 10.38 11.50
C LEU A 118 6.34 10.05 12.00
N PHE A 119 6.44 9.32 13.11
CA PHE A 119 7.72 8.90 13.68
C PHE A 119 8.50 7.99 12.72
N ALA A 120 7.82 7.02 12.09
CA ALA A 120 8.41 6.12 11.11
C ALA A 120 8.86 6.83 9.84
N THR A 121 8.10 7.82 9.38
CA THR A 121 8.46 8.63 8.21
C THR A 121 9.66 9.53 8.52
N MET A 122 9.68 10.16 9.69
CA MET A 122 10.80 11.02 10.13
C MET A 122 12.10 10.23 10.30
N GLY A 123 12.01 9.01 10.84
CA GLY A 123 13.15 8.12 11.04
C GLY A 123 13.52 7.28 9.81
N TYR A 124 12.83 7.44 8.68
CA TYR A 124 13.01 6.63 7.47
C TYR A 124 12.92 5.11 7.70
N PHE A 125 11.93 4.67 8.48
CA PHE A 125 11.62 3.25 8.69
C PHE A 125 10.13 2.90 8.44
N MET A 126 9.41 3.75 7.69
CA MET A 126 8.00 3.51 7.35
C MET A 126 7.80 2.18 6.63
N ASN A 127 8.76 1.74 5.83
CA ASN A 127 8.71 0.44 5.17
C ASN A 127 8.68 -0.73 6.17
N TRP A 128 9.53 -0.73 7.19
CA TRP A 128 9.55 -1.77 8.22
C TRP A 128 8.32 -1.75 9.11
N ARG A 129 7.80 -0.55 9.39
CA ARG A 129 6.52 -0.40 10.09
C ARG A 129 5.37 -1.07 9.32
N LEU A 130 5.27 -0.84 8.01
CA LEU A 130 4.24 -1.45 7.18
C LEU A 130 4.41 -2.97 7.08
N ILE A 131 5.66 -3.45 7.04
CA ILE A 131 5.96 -4.89 7.10
C ILE A 131 5.49 -5.49 8.42
N ALA A 132 5.79 -4.87 9.56
CA ALA A 132 5.37 -5.35 10.88
C ALA A 132 3.83 -5.40 11.04
N GLN A 133 3.11 -4.62 10.25
CA GLN A 133 1.64 -4.59 10.23
C GLN A 133 1.03 -5.55 9.20
N SER A 134 1.84 -6.36 8.49
CA SER A 134 1.37 -7.18 7.37
C SER A 134 0.56 -6.38 6.33
N ASN A 135 0.87 -5.08 6.18
CA ASN A 135 0.08 -4.17 5.36
C ASN A 135 0.15 -4.56 3.88
N GLN A 136 -1.00 -4.61 3.21
CA GLN A 136 -1.09 -4.95 1.79
C GLN A 136 -1.29 -3.70 0.95
N TYR A 137 -0.21 -3.20 0.30
CA TYR A 137 -0.23 -1.93 -0.45
C TYR A 137 -1.36 -1.83 -1.49
N PHE A 138 -1.64 -2.93 -2.18
CA PHE A 138 -2.57 -2.98 -3.32
C PHE A 138 -3.99 -3.37 -2.93
N VAL A 139 -4.26 -3.54 -1.64
CA VAL A 139 -5.54 -4.03 -1.16
C VAL A 139 -6.20 -2.96 -0.30
N GLN A 140 -7.43 -2.60 -0.64
CA GLN A 140 -8.14 -1.43 -0.12
C GLN A 140 -9.03 -1.73 1.09
N PHE A 141 -8.63 -2.66 1.96
CA PHE A 141 -9.44 -3.08 3.12
C PHE A 141 -9.48 -2.06 4.28
N ALA A 142 -8.67 -1.01 4.24
CA ALA A 142 -8.59 0.02 5.29
C ALA A 142 -8.32 1.41 4.69
N GLU A 143 -8.70 2.48 5.40
CA GLU A 143 -8.23 3.84 5.08
C GLU A 143 -6.70 3.86 5.18
N PRO A 144 -5.98 4.00 4.06
CA PRO A 144 -4.54 3.91 4.07
C PRO A 144 -3.94 5.14 4.76
N SER A 145 -2.78 4.95 5.38
CA SER A 145 -2.07 6.07 6.01
C SER A 145 -1.78 7.17 5.00
N MET A 146 -1.96 8.43 5.40
CA MET A 146 -1.56 9.61 4.62
C MET A 146 -0.05 9.63 4.30
N LEU A 147 0.75 8.85 5.04
CA LEU A 147 2.20 8.74 4.85
C LEU A 147 2.63 7.38 4.30
N GLN A 148 1.70 6.50 3.93
CA GLN A 148 2.01 5.14 3.48
C GLN A 148 3.06 5.10 2.37
N HIS A 149 2.90 5.92 1.33
CA HIS A 149 3.82 6.01 0.19
C HIS A 149 5.30 6.29 0.58
N THR A 150 5.56 6.89 1.75
CA THR A 150 6.93 7.23 2.19
C THR A 150 7.80 6.01 2.53
N TRP A 151 7.22 4.80 2.48
CA TRP A 151 7.98 3.55 2.55
C TRP A 151 9.11 3.49 1.53
N SER A 152 8.89 3.96 0.30
CA SER A 152 9.90 3.87 -0.76
C SER A 152 11.06 4.84 -0.50
N LEU A 153 10.75 6.01 0.09
CA LEU A 153 11.75 6.97 0.55
C LEU A 153 12.58 6.40 1.69
N SER A 154 11.96 5.61 2.59
CA SER A 154 12.67 4.92 3.66
C SER A 154 13.72 3.96 3.08
N VAL A 155 13.36 3.17 2.07
CA VAL A 155 14.29 2.28 1.36
C VAL A 155 15.45 3.07 0.73
N GLU A 156 15.15 4.18 0.03
CA GLU A 156 16.18 5.02 -0.59
C GLU A 156 17.14 5.64 0.43
N GLU A 157 16.63 6.21 1.52
CA GLU A 157 17.46 6.88 2.53
C GLU A 157 18.30 5.89 3.33
N GLN A 158 17.78 4.70 3.64
CA GLN A 158 18.56 3.61 4.23
C GLN A 158 19.74 3.23 3.30
N PHE A 159 19.50 3.14 1.99
CA PHE A 159 20.58 2.93 1.04
C PHE A 159 21.58 4.09 1.01
N TYR A 160 21.12 5.35 1.04
CA TYR A 160 22.02 6.50 1.07
C TYR A 160 22.87 6.56 2.33
N LEU A 161 22.33 6.13 3.46
CA LEU A 161 23.06 6.01 4.71
C LEU A 161 24.20 4.98 4.57
N VAL A 162 23.94 3.81 3.99
CA VAL A 162 24.91 2.71 3.95
C VAL A 162 25.94 2.83 2.80
N ILE A 163 25.54 3.37 1.65
CA ILE A 163 26.33 3.26 0.41
C ILE A 163 27.73 3.90 0.45
N PRO A 164 28.00 5.05 1.11
CA PRO A 164 29.35 5.60 1.14
C PRO A 164 30.33 4.70 1.88
N ALA A 165 29.91 4.12 3.01
CA ALA A 165 30.73 3.19 3.78
C ALA A 165 30.94 1.88 3.02
N LEU A 166 29.88 1.31 2.44
CA LEU A 166 29.95 0.10 1.62
C LEU A 166 30.89 0.28 0.42
N LEU A 167 30.79 1.40 -0.30
CA LEU A 167 31.68 1.69 -1.44
C LEU A 167 33.15 1.74 -1.02
N LEU A 168 33.47 2.42 0.09
CA LEU A 168 34.84 2.50 0.60
C LEU A 168 35.36 1.14 1.06
N LEU A 169 34.52 0.32 1.72
CA LEU A 169 34.86 -1.04 2.12
C LEU A 169 35.16 -1.91 0.90
N LEU A 170 34.26 -1.93 -0.09
CA LEU A 170 34.45 -2.70 -1.31
C LEU A 170 35.73 -2.28 -2.03
N MET A 171 36.00 -0.98 -2.17
CA MET A 171 37.22 -0.48 -2.79
C MET A 171 38.52 -0.77 -2.00
N ARG A 172 38.43 -1.25 -0.75
CA ARG A 172 39.60 -1.79 -0.02
C ARG A 172 39.84 -3.26 -0.36
N VAL A 173 38.77 -4.02 -0.56
CA VAL A 173 38.81 -5.46 -0.85
C VAL A 173 39.06 -5.74 -2.32
N VAL A 174 38.45 -4.93 -3.20
CA VAL A 174 38.58 -5.07 -4.66
C VAL A 174 39.32 -3.88 -5.24
N THR A 175 40.35 -4.17 -6.05
CA THR A 175 41.26 -3.16 -6.60
C THR A 175 40.90 -2.75 -8.02
N THR A 176 40.11 -3.56 -8.73
CA THR A 176 39.74 -3.30 -10.13
C THR A 176 38.31 -2.80 -10.26
N ARG A 177 38.08 -1.93 -11.24
CA ARG A 177 36.74 -1.46 -11.60
C ARG A 177 35.78 -2.61 -11.94
N ARG A 178 36.28 -3.63 -12.65
CA ARG A 178 35.48 -4.81 -13.03
C ARG A 178 35.04 -5.59 -11.79
N ALA A 179 35.95 -5.81 -10.83
CA ALA A 179 35.62 -6.46 -9.58
C ALA A 179 34.62 -5.66 -8.75
N LEU A 180 34.70 -4.32 -8.75
CA LEU A 180 33.73 -3.47 -8.06
C LEU A 180 32.33 -3.52 -8.69
N ILE A 181 32.25 -3.53 -10.03
CA ILE A 181 30.99 -3.76 -10.75
C ILE A 181 30.44 -5.14 -10.40
N ALA A 182 31.29 -6.17 -10.46
CA ALA A 182 30.89 -7.54 -10.12
C ALA A 182 30.40 -7.66 -8.67
N ALA A 183 31.01 -6.93 -7.72
CA ALA A 183 30.58 -6.92 -6.33
C ALA A 183 29.18 -6.31 -6.16
N PHE A 184 28.90 -5.15 -6.76
CA PHE A 184 27.57 -4.56 -6.72
C PHE A 184 26.51 -5.42 -7.42
N THR A 185 26.85 -6.00 -8.58
CA THR A 185 25.96 -6.92 -9.28
C THR A 185 25.72 -8.20 -8.46
N GLY A 186 26.75 -8.74 -7.82
CA GLY A 186 26.64 -9.91 -6.93
C GLY A 186 25.72 -9.64 -5.74
N LEU A 187 25.87 -8.48 -5.09
CA LEU A 187 24.95 -8.06 -4.02
C LEU A 187 23.52 -7.87 -4.54
N ALA A 188 23.34 -7.38 -5.77
CA ALA A 188 22.02 -7.26 -6.39
C ALA A 188 21.38 -8.64 -6.64
N ILE A 189 22.17 -9.61 -7.08
CA ILE A 189 21.73 -11.00 -7.26
C ILE A 189 21.36 -11.63 -5.91
N VAL A 190 22.15 -11.40 -4.86
CA VAL A 190 21.83 -11.86 -3.50
C VAL A 190 20.51 -11.26 -3.01
N SER A 191 20.28 -9.96 -3.22
CA SER A 191 19.01 -9.29 -2.88
C SER A 191 17.82 -9.89 -3.66
N ALA A 192 17.99 -10.20 -4.95
CA ALA A 192 16.96 -10.85 -5.76
C ALA A 192 16.69 -12.30 -5.33
N GLY A 193 17.75 -13.06 -5.03
CA GLY A 193 17.63 -14.41 -4.47
C GLY A 193 16.95 -14.41 -3.11
N TRP A 194 17.25 -13.41 -2.26
CA TRP A 194 16.56 -13.25 -0.98
C TRP A 194 15.08 -12.94 -1.15
N MET A 195 14.71 -12.08 -2.12
CA MET A 195 13.31 -11.85 -2.47
C MET A 195 12.59 -13.16 -2.88
N ALA A 196 13.26 -14.04 -3.64
CA ALA A 196 12.72 -15.35 -4.01
C ALA A 196 12.51 -16.26 -2.78
N VAL A 197 13.44 -16.24 -1.83
CA VAL A 197 13.33 -17.01 -0.56
C VAL A 197 12.19 -16.49 0.31
N VAL A 198 12.01 -15.18 0.44
CA VAL A 198 10.88 -14.60 1.19
C VAL A 198 9.55 -14.98 0.54
N GLY A 199 9.47 -14.91 -0.80
CA GLY A 199 8.32 -15.34 -1.58
C GLY A 199 7.05 -14.51 -1.33
N VAL A 200 5.93 -14.97 -1.89
CA VAL A 200 4.62 -14.28 -1.79
C VAL A 200 3.53 -15.16 -1.18
N ALA A 201 3.91 -16.22 -0.47
CA ALA A 201 2.98 -17.19 0.08
C ALA A 201 2.06 -16.61 1.16
N THR A 202 2.60 -15.78 2.06
CA THR A 202 1.87 -15.22 3.20
C THR A 202 1.60 -13.72 3.06
N ALA A 203 0.65 -13.17 3.82
CA ALA A 203 0.44 -11.71 3.89
C ALA A 203 1.72 -10.97 4.34
N GLN A 204 2.37 -11.47 5.40
CA GLN A 204 3.63 -10.93 5.90
C GLN A 204 4.74 -10.97 4.83
N ALA A 205 4.86 -12.07 4.11
CA ALA A 205 5.84 -12.24 3.03
C ALA A 205 5.57 -11.28 1.87
N ARG A 206 4.30 -11.12 1.45
CA ARG A 206 3.89 -10.16 0.41
C ARG A 206 4.24 -8.71 0.79
N SER A 207 4.02 -8.33 2.06
CA SER A 207 4.43 -7.02 2.57
C SER A 207 5.95 -6.86 2.53
N HIS A 208 6.70 -7.86 2.96
CA HIS A 208 8.17 -7.82 3.01
C HIS A 208 8.80 -7.79 1.62
N VAL A 209 8.33 -8.60 0.67
CA VAL A 209 8.78 -8.56 -0.73
C VAL A 209 8.54 -7.19 -1.37
N TYR A 210 7.44 -6.51 -1.02
CA TYR A 210 7.12 -5.21 -1.62
C TYR A 210 7.86 -4.03 -0.96
N TYR A 211 7.92 -4.00 0.38
CA TYR A 211 8.46 -2.88 1.16
C TYR A 211 9.92 -3.05 1.61
N GLY A 212 10.44 -4.28 1.65
CA GLY A 212 11.73 -4.61 2.26
C GLY A 212 12.91 -3.94 1.59
N THR A 213 13.78 -3.30 2.36
CA THR A 213 15.03 -2.74 1.80
C THR A 213 15.92 -3.84 1.26
N ASP A 214 15.98 -4.96 1.96
CA ASP A 214 16.70 -6.18 1.60
C ASP A 214 16.20 -6.83 0.30
N THR A 215 14.89 -6.89 0.09
CA THR A 215 14.28 -7.47 -1.13
C THR A 215 14.33 -6.50 -2.31
N ARG A 216 14.28 -5.18 -2.05
CA ARG A 216 14.23 -4.13 -3.09
C ARG A 216 15.60 -3.53 -3.42
N ALA A 217 16.65 -3.80 -2.64
CA ALA A 217 18.00 -3.28 -2.86
C ALA A 217 18.59 -3.63 -4.22
N GLN A 218 18.16 -4.73 -4.85
CA GLN A 218 18.59 -5.16 -6.19
C GLN A 218 18.59 -4.02 -7.23
N SER A 219 17.54 -3.19 -7.28
CA SER A 219 17.45 -2.08 -8.26
C SER A 219 18.47 -0.97 -7.93
N LEU A 220 18.64 -0.64 -6.65
CA LEU A 220 19.63 0.35 -6.19
C LEU A 220 21.06 -0.11 -6.47
N LEU A 221 21.36 -1.39 -6.23
CA LEU A 221 22.68 -2.00 -6.43
C LEU A 221 23.03 -2.16 -7.91
N LEU A 222 22.06 -2.50 -8.76
CA LEU A 222 22.24 -2.46 -10.22
C LEU A 222 22.51 -1.04 -10.72
N GLY A 223 21.81 -0.05 -10.16
CA GLY A 223 22.14 1.36 -10.35
C GLY A 223 23.57 1.69 -9.92
N ALA A 224 24.00 1.22 -8.75
CA ALA A 224 25.36 1.41 -8.24
C ALA A 224 26.42 0.85 -9.21
N ALA A 225 26.21 -0.37 -9.72
CA ALA A 225 27.06 -1.00 -10.71
C ALA A 225 27.17 -0.14 -11.99
N LEU A 226 26.04 0.38 -12.49
CA LEU A 226 26.02 1.32 -13.61
C LEU A 226 26.77 2.63 -13.28
N GLY A 227 26.66 3.11 -12.05
CA GLY A 227 27.39 4.28 -11.56
C GLY A 227 28.90 4.08 -11.64
N VAL A 228 29.39 2.93 -11.17
CA VAL A 228 30.80 2.54 -11.30
C VAL A 228 31.19 2.37 -12.77
N LEU A 229 30.34 1.79 -13.62
CA LEU A 229 30.59 1.58 -15.06
C LEU A 229 30.75 2.88 -15.85
N THR A 230 30.10 3.96 -15.40
CA THR A 230 30.07 5.25 -16.13
C THR A 230 30.91 6.35 -15.46
N ALA A 231 31.31 6.16 -14.20
CA ALA A 231 32.16 7.11 -13.48
C ALA A 231 33.49 7.39 -14.20
N ARG A 232 33.95 8.63 -14.09
CA ARG A 232 35.24 9.09 -14.60
C ARG A 232 36.32 8.90 -13.53
N PHE A 233 37.27 8.00 -13.78
CA PHE A 233 38.41 7.72 -12.89
C PHE A 233 39.63 8.62 -13.19
N GLY A 234 39.54 9.53 -14.16
CA GLY A 234 40.64 10.42 -14.58
C GLY A 234 40.20 11.44 -15.65
N ALA A 235 41.16 12.15 -16.26
CA ALA A 235 40.91 13.25 -17.21
C ALA A 235 40.38 12.83 -18.61
N GLY A 236 40.29 11.53 -18.89
CA GLY A 236 39.78 11.01 -20.16
C GLY A 236 38.30 10.67 -20.13
N GLU A 237 37.53 11.14 -21.12
CA GLU A 237 36.18 10.63 -21.35
C GLU A 237 36.25 9.22 -21.93
N ARG A 238 35.82 8.20 -21.17
CA ARG A 238 35.51 6.90 -21.78
C ARG A 238 34.27 7.06 -22.64
N ARG A 239 34.49 7.11 -23.95
CA ARG A 239 33.40 7.04 -24.94
C ARG A 239 32.80 5.64 -24.91
N ASN A 240 31.47 5.59 -25.00
CA ASN A 240 30.75 4.33 -25.15
C ASN A 240 31.23 3.65 -26.45
N PRO A 241 31.75 2.41 -26.38
CA PRO A 241 32.35 1.74 -27.56
C PRO A 241 31.28 1.36 -28.59
N LEU A 242 30.01 1.31 -28.22
CA LEU A 242 28.92 0.93 -29.11
C LEU A 242 28.53 2.10 -30.03
N PRO A 243 28.14 1.82 -31.30
CA PRO A 243 27.62 2.84 -32.21
C PRO A 243 26.43 3.59 -31.62
N VAL A 244 26.31 4.89 -31.88
CA VAL A 244 25.20 5.72 -31.37
C VAL A 244 23.85 5.09 -31.73
N LYS A 245 23.69 4.59 -32.96
CA LYS A 245 22.45 3.90 -33.41
C LYS A 245 22.10 2.71 -32.51
N THR A 246 23.06 1.88 -32.14
CA THR A 246 22.86 0.74 -31.22
C THR A 246 22.41 1.20 -29.85
N VAL A 247 23.00 2.28 -29.32
CA VAL A 247 22.60 2.87 -28.02
C VAL A 247 21.18 3.44 -28.08
N GLN A 248 20.80 4.10 -29.18
CA GLN A 248 19.45 4.62 -29.37
C GLN A 248 18.43 3.47 -29.44
N LEU A 249 18.71 2.42 -30.21
CA LEU A 249 17.83 1.25 -30.32
C LEU A 249 17.68 0.52 -28.98
N ALA A 250 18.79 0.31 -28.25
CA ALA A 250 18.74 -0.28 -26.93
C ALA A 250 17.93 0.56 -25.94
N GLY A 251 18.05 1.89 -26.01
CA GLY A 251 17.29 2.80 -25.14
C GLY A 251 15.80 2.82 -25.47
N ALA A 252 15.45 2.79 -26.76
CA ALA A 252 14.07 2.67 -27.21
C ALA A 252 13.46 1.32 -26.80
N ALA A 253 14.19 0.21 -27.00
CA ALA A 253 13.76 -1.11 -26.58
C ALA A 253 13.56 -1.20 -25.06
N ALA A 254 14.50 -0.66 -24.27
CA ALA A 254 14.39 -0.62 -22.82
C ALA A 254 13.19 0.21 -22.34
N PHE A 255 12.91 1.34 -23.00
CA PHE A 255 11.71 2.12 -22.74
C PHE A 255 10.43 1.33 -23.06
N VAL A 256 10.37 0.64 -24.20
CA VAL A 256 9.21 -0.19 -24.58
C VAL A 256 9.01 -1.34 -23.59
N VAL A 257 10.06 -2.02 -23.16
CA VAL A 257 9.97 -3.07 -22.13
C VAL A 257 9.48 -2.50 -20.80
N THR A 258 9.97 -1.34 -20.40
CA THR A 258 9.52 -0.64 -19.18
C THR A 258 8.05 -0.26 -19.28
N LEU A 259 7.61 0.28 -20.42
CA LEU A 259 6.23 0.65 -20.70
C LEU A 259 5.30 -0.56 -20.72
N ALA A 260 5.73 -1.67 -21.35
CA ALA A 260 5.00 -2.93 -21.32
C ALA A 260 4.86 -3.44 -19.88
N GLY A 261 5.92 -3.34 -19.07
CA GLY A 261 5.85 -3.61 -17.63
C GLY A 261 4.78 -2.76 -16.94
N PHE A 262 4.70 -1.46 -17.20
CA PHE A 262 3.68 -0.58 -16.61
C PHE A 262 2.24 -0.97 -16.96
N LEU A 263 2.03 -1.57 -18.13
CA LEU A 263 0.72 -1.95 -18.64
C LEU A 263 0.32 -3.38 -18.25
N LEU A 264 1.30 -4.29 -18.15
CA LEU A 264 1.05 -5.73 -18.09
C LEU A 264 1.45 -6.36 -16.73
N ALA A 265 2.35 -5.73 -15.96
CA ALA A 265 2.85 -6.34 -14.73
C ALA A 265 1.85 -6.17 -13.58
N ALA A 266 1.21 -7.27 -13.18
CA ALA A 266 0.41 -7.30 -11.97
C ALA A 266 1.30 -7.30 -10.71
N PRO A 267 0.92 -6.53 -9.66
CA PRO A 267 1.65 -6.49 -8.41
C PRO A 267 1.55 -7.81 -7.63
N GLN A 268 2.52 -8.06 -6.74
CA GLN A 268 2.53 -9.21 -5.80
C GLN A 268 2.35 -10.60 -6.46
N THR A 269 2.80 -10.75 -7.70
CA THR A 269 2.74 -12.02 -8.45
C THR A 269 3.97 -12.88 -8.23
N GLN A 270 3.89 -14.18 -8.52
CA GLN A 270 5.07 -15.07 -8.51
C GLN A 270 6.15 -14.60 -9.48
N LEU A 271 5.76 -14.04 -10.64
CA LEU A 271 6.68 -13.42 -11.59
C LEU A 271 7.60 -12.37 -10.94
N MET A 272 7.13 -11.64 -9.93
CA MET A 272 7.93 -10.65 -9.22
C MET A 272 9.11 -11.30 -8.48
N VAL A 273 8.86 -12.42 -7.81
CA VAL A 273 9.86 -13.12 -6.97
C VAL A 273 10.71 -14.11 -7.76
N ASP A 274 10.21 -14.63 -8.89
CA ASP A 274 10.93 -15.53 -9.81
C ASP A 274 11.95 -14.80 -10.71
N GLY A 275 12.46 -13.65 -10.27
CA GLY A 275 13.45 -12.86 -10.98
C GLY A 275 12.89 -11.84 -11.98
N GLY A 276 11.57 -11.77 -12.19
CA GLY A 276 10.96 -10.74 -13.05
C GLY A 276 11.28 -9.31 -12.57
N MET A 277 11.35 -9.10 -11.25
CA MET A 277 11.80 -7.81 -10.67
C MET A 277 13.22 -7.43 -11.10
N PHE A 278 14.12 -8.41 -11.10
CA PHE A 278 15.52 -8.22 -11.47
C PHE A 278 15.65 -7.89 -12.96
N VAL A 279 14.94 -8.64 -13.82
CA VAL A 279 14.91 -8.41 -15.28
C VAL A 279 14.37 -7.01 -15.61
N LEU A 280 13.28 -6.59 -14.97
CA LEU A 280 12.73 -5.24 -15.17
C LEU A 280 13.69 -4.15 -14.65
N SER A 281 14.44 -4.43 -13.59
CA SER A 281 15.50 -3.53 -13.11
C SER A 281 16.67 -3.44 -14.10
N LEU A 282 17.01 -4.52 -14.82
CA LEU A 282 18.00 -4.49 -15.91
C LEU A 282 17.51 -3.65 -17.09
N ALA A 283 16.23 -3.73 -17.46
CA ALA A 283 15.66 -2.84 -18.48
C ALA A 283 15.79 -1.36 -18.05
N ALA A 284 15.52 -1.05 -16.77
CA ALA A 284 15.73 0.28 -16.22
C ALA A 284 17.20 0.72 -16.27
N VAL A 285 18.17 -0.18 -15.98
CA VAL A 285 19.61 0.09 -16.13
C VAL A 285 19.96 0.48 -17.56
N VAL A 286 19.47 -0.27 -18.55
CA VAL A 286 19.73 0.05 -19.98
C VAL A 286 19.12 1.40 -20.35
N TRP A 287 17.91 1.70 -19.88
CA TRP A 287 17.27 2.99 -20.15
C TRP A 287 18.05 4.17 -19.54
N VAL A 288 18.48 4.05 -18.28
CA VAL A 288 19.30 5.07 -17.60
C VAL A 288 20.68 5.21 -18.26
N TRP A 289 21.32 4.09 -18.61
CA TRP A 289 22.63 4.08 -19.26
C TRP A 289 22.60 4.82 -20.61
N THR A 290 21.62 4.51 -21.46
CA THR A 290 21.46 5.14 -22.77
C THR A 290 21.12 6.63 -22.66
N ALA A 291 20.27 7.01 -21.69
CA ALA A 291 19.96 8.42 -21.43
C ALA A 291 21.16 9.22 -20.87
N ALA A 292 22.13 8.55 -20.25
CA ALA A 292 23.35 9.16 -19.73
C ALA A 292 24.49 9.28 -20.77
N ASP A 293 24.32 8.78 -22.00
CA ASP A 293 25.33 8.85 -23.05
C ASP A 293 25.58 10.31 -23.48
N ALA A 294 26.84 10.76 -23.35
CA ALA A 294 27.23 12.14 -23.62
C ALA A 294 27.19 12.52 -25.11
N ARG A 295 27.14 11.55 -26.03
CA ARG A 295 27.08 11.80 -27.48
C ARG A 295 25.71 12.32 -27.94
N GLY A 296 24.67 12.15 -27.13
CA GLY A 296 23.31 12.56 -27.43
C GLY A 296 22.61 11.69 -28.49
N GLY A 297 21.52 12.22 -29.04
CA GLY A 297 20.69 11.56 -30.04
C GLY A 297 19.19 11.89 -29.88
N PRO A 298 18.31 11.33 -30.73
CA PRO A 298 16.87 11.58 -30.66
C PRO A 298 16.25 11.26 -29.30
N LEU A 299 16.61 10.13 -28.68
CA LEU A 299 16.09 9.73 -27.37
C LEU A 299 16.43 10.75 -26.28
N GLN A 300 17.70 11.16 -26.18
CA GLN A 300 18.14 12.13 -25.18
C GLN A 300 17.53 13.50 -25.43
N ARG A 301 17.35 13.92 -26.69
CA ARG A 301 16.65 15.17 -27.03
C ARG A 301 15.19 15.13 -26.60
N ALA A 302 14.49 14.02 -26.86
CA ALA A 302 13.11 13.83 -26.42
C ALA A 302 12.96 13.83 -24.90
N LEU A 303 13.89 13.18 -24.18
CA LEU A 303 13.91 13.20 -22.71
C LEU A 303 14.32 14.58 -22.15
N ALA A 304 15.20 15.30 -22.84
CA ALA A 304 15.71 16.59 -22.40
C ALA A 304 14.77 17.77 -22.68
N ILE A 305 13.58 17.56 -23.26
CA ILE A 305 12.65 18.65 -23.54
C ILE A 305 12.33 19.43 -22.25
N PRO A 306 12.25 20.77 -22.30
CA PRO A 306 12.14 21.59 -21.10
C PRO A 306 10.98 21.22 -20.15
N PRO A 307 9.76 20.91 -20.63
CA PRO A 307 8.64 20.55 -19.74
C PRO A 307 8.93 19.26 -18.96
N LEU A 308 9.44 18.23 -19.65
CA LEU A 308 9.70 16.94 -19.04
C LEU A 308 10.87 17.00 -18.05
N ALA A 309 11.94 17.71 -18.43
CA ALA A 309 13.05 17.98 -17.53
C ALA A 309 12.60 18.81 -16.32
N ALA A 310 11.66 19.76 -16.49
CA ALA A 310 11.11 20.55 -15.39
C ALA A 310 10.34 19.70 -14.38
N LEU A 311 9.47 18.80 -14.85
CA LEU A 311 8.80 17.80 -14.02
C LEU A 311 9.81 16.95 -13.25
N GLY A 312 10.87 16.52 -13.92
CA GLY A 312 11.98 15.80 -13.30
C GLY A 312 12.62 16.52 -12.11
N ARG A 313 12.72 17.86 -12.16
CA ARG A 313 13.34 18.65 -11.08
C ARG A 313 12.49 18.67 -9.82
N ILE A 314 11.17 18.70 -9.97
CA ILE A 314 10.21 18.74 -8.86
C ILE A 314 9.68 17.36 -8.48
N SER A 315 10.18 16.30 -9.12
CA SER A 315 9.69 14.92 -8.95
C SER A 315 9.61 14.45 -7.50
N TYR A 316 10.58 14.86 -6.67
CA TYR A 316 10.58 14.53 -5.24
C TYR A 316 9.40 15.17 -4.50
N GLY A 317 9.16 16.47 -4.70
CA GLY A 317 8.00 17.16 -4.12
C GLY A 317 6.68 16.60 -4.67
N ALA A 318 6.61 16.34 -5.98
CA ALA A 318 5.43 15.73 -6.58
C ALA A 318 5.14 14.35 -5.96
N TYR A 319 6.17 13.54 -5.73
CA TYR A 319 6.07 12.25 -5.04
C TYR A 319 5.56 12.40 -3.60
N LEU A 320 5.97 13.42 -2.86
CA LEU A 320 5.47 13.63 -1.49
C LEU A 320 3.99 14.03 -1.45
N TRP A 321 3.57 14.90 -2.35
CA TRP A 321 2.23 15.49 -2.30
C TRP A 321 1.17 14.66 -3.00
N HIS A 322 1.51 13.85 -4.01
CA HIS A 322 0.51 13.13 -4.81
C HIS A 322 -0.38 12.21 -3.99
N TRP A 323 0.16 11.55 -2.98
CA TRP A 323 -0.54 10.52 -2.23
C TRP A 323 -1.60 11.11 -1.29
N PRO A 324 -1.27 12.03 -0.35
CA PRO A 324 -2.30 12.72 0.43
C PRO A 324 -3.35 13.43 -0.43
N ILE A 325 -2.93 14.06 -1.54
CA ILE A 325 -3.85 14.70 -2.49
C ILE A 325 -4.79 13.66 -3.11
N GLY A 326 -4.27 12.50 -3.51
CA GLY A 326 -5.04 11.42 -4.10
C GLY A 326 -6.08 10.86 -3.12
N LEU A 327 -5.68 10.61 -1.87
CA LEU A 327 -6.61 10.17 -0.82
C LEU A 327 -7.70 11.21 -0.55
N TRP A 328 -7.30 12.48 -0.45
CA TRP A 328 -8.23 13.59 -0.25
C TRP A 328 -9.22 13.76 -1.42
N LEU A 329 -8.76 13.68 -2.67
CA LEU A 329 -9.64 13.71 -3.85
C LEU A 329 -10.58 12.50 -3.89
N GLY A 330 -10.10 11.33 -3.47
CA GLY A 330 -10.92 10.13 -3.35
C GLY A 330 -12.10 10.32 -2.38
N GLN A 331 -11.84 10.95 -1.23
CA GLN A 331 -12.86 11.26 -0.23
C GLN A 331 -13.80 12.41 -0.67
N LEU A 332 -13.27 13.43 -1.35
CA LEU A 332 -14.05 14.58 -1.81
C LEU A 332 -15.02 14.21 -2.94
N MET A 333 -14.62 13.24 -3.76
CA MET A 333 -15.31 12.85 -4.99
C MET A 333 -15.63 11.34 -5.03
N PRO A 334 -16.36 10.76 -4.06
CA PRO A 334 -16.72 9.34 -4.09
C PRO A 334 -17.52 9.05 -5.36
N GLY A 335 -17.11 8.05 -6.15
CA GLY A 335 -17.75 7.73 -7.43
C GLY A 335 -17.55 8.77 -8.55
N GLY A 336 -16.75 9.82 -8.34
CA GLY A 336 -16.50 10.86 -9.35
C GLY A 336 -15.75 10.34 -10.59
N PRO A 337 -15.90 11.02 -11.76
CA PRO A 337 -15.26 10.57 -12.98
C PRO A 337 -13.73 10.59 -12.86
N VAL A 338 -13.09 9.49 -13.29
CA VAL A 338 -11.63 9.29 -13.20
C VAL A 338 -10.86 10.43 -13.83
N TRP A 339 -11.27 10.89 -15.02
CA TRP A 339 -10.55 11.97 -15.72
C TRP A 339 -10.47 13.25 -14.90
N LEU A 340 -11.50 13.57 -14.11
CA LEU A 340 -11.53 14.77 -13.29
C LEU A 340 -10.58 14.64 -12.09
N ARG A 341 -10.55 13.47 -11.44
CA ARG A 341 -9.57 13.16 -10.38
C ARG A 341 -8.14 13.23 -10.90
N VAL A 342 -7.88 12.74 -12.11
CA VAL A 342 -6.58 12.84 -12.76
C VAL A 342 -6.20 14.30 -13.01
N VAL A 343 -7.06 15.09 -13.66
CA VAL A 343 -6.76 16.50 -13.97
C VAL A 343 -6.52 17.31 -12.69
N LEU A 344 -7.41 17.21 -11.71
CA LEU A 344 -7.27 17.93 -10.43
C LEU A 344 -6.07 17.43 -9.63
N GLY A 345 -5.86 16.11 -9.57
CA GLY A 345 -4.73 15.50 -8.87
C GLY A 345 -3.39 15.96 -9.43
N PHE A 346 -3.24 15.99 -10.76
CA PHE A 346 -2.06 16.54 -11.41
C PHE A 346 -1.89 18.03 -11.12
N ALA A 347 -2.94 18.83 -11.31
CA ALA A 347 -2.88 20.29 -11.11
C ALA A 347 -2.47 20.65 -9.68
N LEU A 348 -3.11 20.02 -8.69
CA LEU A 348 -2.83 20.27 -7.28
C LEU A 348 -1.44 19.77 -6.89
N THR A 349 -1.08 18.54 -7.27
CA THR A 349 0.22 17.95 -6.92
C THR A 349 1.37 18.76 -7.51
N LEU A 350 1.31 19.07 -8.80
CA LEU A 350 2.36 19.82 -9.48
C LEU A 350 2.38 21.28 -9.01
N GLY A 351 1.22 21.88 -8.73
CA GLY A 351 1.12 23.21 -8.16
C GLY A 351 1.79 23.32 -6.79
N VAL A 352 1.39 22.46 -5.85
CA VAL A 352 1.96 22.44 -4.48
C VAL A 352 3.44 22.09 -4.52
N ALA A 353 3.84 21.07 -5.29
CA ALA A 353 5.25 20.71 -5.42
C ALA A 353 6.09 21.84 -6.02
N THR A 354 5.58 22.57 -7.02
CA THR A 354 6.29 23.71 -7.62
C THR A 354 6.44 24.86 -6.64
N ILE A 355 5.38 25.18 -5.89
CA ILE A 355 5.42 26.24 -4.85
C ILE A 355 6.42 25.85 -3.75
N SER A 356 6.34 24.62 -3.23
CA SER A 356 7.28 24.06 -2.25
C SER A 356 8.72 24.18 -2.76
N TYR A 357 8.95 23.73 -3.99
CA TYR A 357 10.28 23.74 -4.60
C TYR A 357 10.86 25.15 -4.70
N GLN A 358 10.09 26.11 -5.19
CA GLN A 358 10.57 27.48 -5.41
C GLN A 358 10.75 28.27 -4.11
N ARG A 359 9.86 28.07 -3.12
CA ARG A 359 9.80 28.90 -1.91
C ARG A 359 10.57 28.33 -0.73
N ILE A 360 10.72 27.00 -0.66
CA ILE A 360 11.31 26.32 0.50
C ILE A 360 12.57 25.56 0.07
N GLU A 361 12.43 24.61 -0.86
CA GLU A 361 13.51 23.66 -1.17
C GLU A 361 14.70 24.33 -1.84
N ARG A 362 14.48 25.11 -2.90
CA ARG A 362 15.54 25.75 -3.68
C ARG A 362 16.36 26.76 -2.86
N PRO A 363 15.76 27.66 -2.05
CA PRO A 363 16.53 28.54 -1.16
C PRO A 363 17.44 27.78 -0.19
N ILE A 364 16.95 26.71 0.46
CA ILE A 364 17.72 25.91 1.42
C ILE A 364 18.83 25.13 0.72
N HIS A 365 18.53 24.58 -0.45
CA HIS A 365 19.50 23.88 -1.28
C HIS A 365 20.67 24.81 -1.68
N ASP A 366 20.37 26.00 -2.21
CA ASP A 366 21.36 26.90 -2.80
C ASP A 366 22.14 27.71 -1.75
N ARG A 367 21.47 28.17 -0.68
CA ARG A 367 22.04 29.10 0.32
C ARG A 367 22.18 28.48 1.72
N GLY A 368 21.84 27.20 1.88
CA GLY A 368 21.89 26.50 3.16
C GLY A 368 20.75 26.86 4.10
N TRP A 369 20.70 26.23 5.29
CA TRP A 369 19.64 26.45 6.29
C TRP A 369 19.51 27.91 6.74
N ARG A 370 20.60 28.69 6.68
CA ARG A 370 20.62 30.12 7.01
C ARG A 370 19.75 30.98 6.07
N ALA A 371 19.42 30.49 4.88
CA ALA A 371 18.54 31.17 3.93
C ALA A 371 17.11 31.36 4.47
N VAL A 372 16.69 30.47 5.37
CA VAL A 372 15.40 30.54 6.06
C VAL A 372 15.50 31.38 7.33
N VAL A 373 16.69 31.42 7.95
CA VAL A 373 16.95 32.14 9.21
C VAL A 373 17.21 33.64 8.98
N GLY A 374 17.80 34.02 7.82
CA GLY A 374 18.28 35.38 7.56
C GLY A 374 17.41 36.27 6.66
N SER A 375 16.32 35.76 6.05
CA SER A 375 15.45 36.57 5.20
C SER A 375 14.09 35.88 4.97
N VAL A 376 13.05 36.30 5.71
CA VAL A 376 11.60 36.36 5.40
C VAL A 376 10.79 36.30 6.71
N PRO A 377 9.82 37.20 6.95
CA PRO A 377 9.03 37.27 8.18
C PRO A 377 8.22 35.98 8.38
N ARG A 378 8.39 35.38 9.56
CA ARG A 378 7.91 34.05 9.99
C ARG A 378 6.42 33.74 9.80
N ALA A 379 5.59 34.74 9.51
CA ALA A 379 4.15 34.57 9.38
C ALA A 379 3.71 33.94 8.03
N ARG A 380 4.38 34.21 6.90
CA ARG A 380 3.82 33.86 5.57
C ARG A 380 3.99 32.41 5.13
N THR A 381 5.09 31.75 5.49
CA THR A 381 5.35 30.34 5.16
C THR A 381 4.61 29.39 6.10
N LEU A 382 4.58 29.70 7.40
CA LEU A 382 3.71 29.02 8.35
C LEU A 382 2.24 29.26 7.99
N ALA A 383 1.83 30.47 7.65
CA ALA A 383 0.47 30.73 7.16
C ALA A 383 0.17 30.01 5.85
N ALA A 384 1.11 29.82 4.92
CA ALA A 384 0.87 29.04 3.71
C ALA A 384 0.74 27.54 3.99
N GLY A 385 1.54 26.97 4.90
CA GLY A 385 1.41 25.58 5.34
C GLY A 385 0.12 25.34 6.12
N VAL A 386 -0.24 26.28 7.01
CA VAL A 386 -1.50 26.28 7.76
C VAL A 386 -2.69 26.52 6.82
N LEU A 387 -2.61 27.45 5.87
CA LEU A 387 -3.67 27.71 4.89
C LEU A 387 -3.85 26.54 3.92
N ALA A 388 -2.77 25.89 3.47
CA ALA A 388 -2.86 24.65 2.71
C ALA A 388 -3.54 23.57 3.56
N ALA A 389 -3.11 23.34 4.81
CA ALA A 389 -3.73 22.37 5.70
C ALA A 389 -5.21 22.68 6.01
N LEU A 390 -5.56 23.97 6.17
CA LEU A 390 -6.91 24.45 6.37
C LEU A 390 -7.75 24.32 5.10
N LEU A 391 -7.21 24.56 3.91
CA LEU A 391 -7.91 24.35 2.63
C LEU A 391 -8.09 22.85 2.33
N PHE A 392 -7.08 22.02 2.61
CA PHE A 392 -7.16 20.57 2.52
C PHE A 392 -8.22 20.02 3.49
N GLY A 393 -8.24 20.50 4.73
CA GLY A 393 -9.22 20.01 5.70
C GLY A 393 -10.62 20.61 5.55
N ALA A 394 -10.77 21.91 5.29
CA ALA A 394 -12.07 22.57 5.19
C ALA A 394 -12.92 22.06 4.02
N VAL A 395 -12.30 21.61 2.92
CA VAL A 395 -13.03 21.07 1.76
C VAL A 395 -13.32 19.57 1.90
N GLY A 396 -12.46 18.81 2.61
CA GLY A 396 -12.81 17.44 3.05
C GLY A 396 -13.98 17.44 4.04
N VAL A 397 -14.04 18.47 4.88
CA VAL A 397 -15.16 18.75 5.78
C VAL A 397 -16.37 19.32 5.01
N GLY A 398 -16.24 19.98 3.86
CA GLY A 398 -17.38 20.57 3.15
C GLY A 398 -18.50 19.59 2.76
N ARG A 399 -18.17 18.32 2.53
CA ARG A 399 -19.17 17.24 2.34
C ARG A 399 -19.39 16.40 3.60
N GLY A 400 -18.37 16.24 4.44
CA GLY A 400 -18.52 15.66 5.78
C GLY A 400 -19.44 16.47 6.70
N ALA A 401 -19.50 17.80 6.56
CA ALA A 401 -20.25 18.76 7.37
C ALA A 401 -21.66 19.04 6.84
N MET A 402 -21.91 18.87 5.54
CA MET A 402 -23.28 18.80 5.04
C MET A 402 -23.95 17.48 5.45
N ALA A 403 -23.17 16.41 5.71
CA ALA A 403 -23.62 15.22 6.44
C ALA A 403 -23.56 15.38 7.97
N ALA A 404 -22.68 16.24 8.50
CA ALA A 404 -22.47 16.50 9.93
C ALA A 404 -23.10 17.81 10.43
N GLY A 405 -24.22 18.22 9.82
CA GLY A 405 -25.13 19.22 10.39
C GLY A 405 -25.89 18.73 11.63
N GLN A 406 -25.62 17.50 12.10
CA GLN A 406 -25.97 17.08 13.45
C GLN A 406 -24.73 17.17 14.35
N PRO A 407 -24.83 17.81 15.53
CA PRO A 407 -23.71 17.94 16.46
C PRO A 407 -23.19 16.54 16.79
N GLN A 408 -21.89 16.29 16.60
CA GLN A 408 -21.26 15.06 17.08
C GLN A 408 -21.27 15.05 18.62
N PRO A 409 -22.02 14.15 19.27
CA PRO A 409 -21.83 13.87 20.68
C PRO A 409 -20.52 13.07 20.79
N GLY A 410 -19.62 13.46 21.70
CA GLY A 410 -18.29 12.86 21.78
C GLY A 410 -18.31 11.34 21.88
N ASN A 411 -17.57 10.64 21.00
CA ASN A 411 -17.14 9.21 21.03
C ASN A 411 -18.07 8.15 21.67
N SER A 412 -19.36 8.44 21.75
CA SER A 412 -20.47 7.60 22.21
C SER A 412 -21.62 7.81 21.23
N ALA A 413 -21.29 7.86 19.93
CA ALA A 413 -22.27 7.85 18.86
C ALA A 413 -23.08 6.56 19.00
N ARG A 414 -24.27 6.71 19.58
CA ARG A 414 -25.33 5.73 19.85
C ARG A 414 -25.09 4.40 19.15
N ILE A 415 -24.69 3.37 19.90
CA ILE A 415 -25.00 2.00 19.55
C ILE A 415 -26.50 1.97 19.23
N VAL A 416 -26.84 1.71 17.97
CA VAL A 416 -28.23 1.65 17.52
C VAL A 416 -28.65 0.19 17.55
N SER A 417 -29.81 -0.09 18.14
CA SER A 417 -30.45 -1.40 18.04
C SER A 417 -30.74 -1.71 16.57
N LEU A 418 -30.14 -2.78 16.05
CA LEU A 418 -30.33 -3.19 14.67
C LEU A 418 -31.69 -3.87 14.47
N VAL A 419 -32.22 -4.50 15.51
CA VAL A 419 -33.54 -5.16 15.50
C VAL A 419 -34.43 -4.67 16.65
N PRO A 420 -35.76 -4.65 16.46
CA PRO A 420 -36.70 -4.37 17.54
C PRO A 420 -36.51 -5.34 18.70
N GLY A 421 -36.55 -4.84 19.94
CA GLY A 421 -36.38 -5.67 21.14
C GLY A 421 -34.96 -6.18 21.38
N GLN A 422 -33.94 -5.69 20.65
CA GLN A 422 -32.54 -6.01 20.92
C GLN A 422 -32.19 -5.61 22.36
N GLY A 423 -31.73 -6.59 23.15
CA GLY A 423 -31.23 -6.36 24.51
C GLY A 423 -30.07 -5.37 24.54
N GLN A 424 -29.93 -4.65 25.65
CA GLN A 424 -28.77 -3.80 25.88
C GLN A 424 -27.60 -4.65 26.37
N PHE A 425 -26.38 -4.29 25.97
CA PHE A 425 -25.19 -4.92 26.50
C PHE A 425 -25.06 -4.62 27.99
N VAL A 426 -24.90 -5.69 28.79
CA VAL A 426 -24.57 -5.59 30.21
C VAL A 426 -23.13 -6.10 30.39
N PRO A 427 -22.23 -5.30 31.01
CA PRO A 427 -20.88 -5.74 31.30
C PRO A 427 -20.86 -7.06 32.09
N PRO A 428 -20.08 -8.06 31.67
CA PRO A 428 -20.04 -9.35 32.34
C PRO A 428 -19.35 -9.24 33.70
N ALA A 429 -19.77 -10.07 34.66
CA ALA A 429 -19.13 -10.16 35.97
C ALA A 429 -17.68 -10.68 35.90
N LYS A 430 -17.36 -11.49 34.89
CA LYS A 430 -16.00 -11.98 34.60
C LYS A 430 -15.64 -11.69 33.14
N PRO A 431 -14.42 -11.20 32.85
CA PRO A 431 -14.00 -10.99 31.48
C PRO A 431 -14.03 -12.27 30.66
N TYR A 432 -14.34 -12.15 29.37
CA TYR A 432 -14.33 -13.28 28.45
C TYR A 432 -13.91 -12.88 27.05
N THR A 433 -13.56 -13.88 26.27
CA THR A 433 -13.01 -13.78 24.93
C THR A 433 -14.01 -14.33 23.90
N VAL A 434 -14.29 -13.53 22.86
CA VAL A 434 -15.08 -13.90 21.69
C VAL A 434 -14.14 -14.06 20.50
N ALA A 435 -14.11 -15.25 19.92
CA ALA A 435 -13.40 -15.52 18.68
C ALA A 435 -14.36 -15.36 17.49
N LEU A 436 -13.95 -14.60 16.47
CA LEU A 436 -14.65 -14.57 15.19
C LEU A 436 -13.89 -15.41 14.17
N TYR A 437 -14.54 -16.43 13.58
CA TYR A 437 -13.93 -17.33 12.60
C TYR A 437 -14.38 -16.99 11.19
N GLY A 438 -13.46 -16.83 10.24
CA GLY A 438 -13.79 -16.68 8.82
C GLY A 438 -12.72 -15.98 7.98
N ASP A 439 -13.15 -15.03 7.15
CA ASP A 439 -12.30 -14.34 6.18
C ASP A 439 -12.02 -12.87 6.57
N SER A 440 -11.95 -11.95 5.62
CA SER A 440 -11.66 -10.55 5.88
C SER A 440 -12.78 -9.81 6.62
N VAL A 441 -14.04 -10.28 6.55
CA VAL A 441 -15.17 -9.64 7.27
C VAL A 441 -15.02 -9.73 8.79
N PRO A 442 -14.91 -10.93 9.40
CA PRO A 442 -14.68 -11.03 10.85
C PRO A 442 -13.32 -10.47 11.29
N ASP A 443 -12.28 -10.55 10.45
CA ASP A 443 -10.95 -10.00 10.76
C ASP A 443 -11.03 -8.47 11.00
N LEU A 444 -11.62 -7.73 10.04
CA LEU A 444 -11.80 -6.29 10.19
C LEU A 444 -12.77 -5.92 11.32
N LEU A 445 -13.78 -6.75 11.58
CA LEU A 445 -14.74 -6.50 12.66
C LEU A 445 -14.06 -6.58 14.04
N VAL A 446 -13.09 -7.48 14.22
CA VAL A 446 -12.25 -7.55 15.44
C VAL A 446 -11.25 -6.40 15.48
N GLN A 447 -10.57 -6.08 14.37
CA GLN A 447 -9.61 -4.96 14.35
C GLN A 447 -10.26 -3.62 14.71
N ASN A 448 -11.54 -3.47 14.41
CA ASN A 448 -12.34 -2.29 14.74
C ASN A 448 -13.14 -2.43 16.04
N PHE A 449 -12.90 -3.46 16.86
CA PHE A 449 -13.63 -3.70 18.10
C PHE A 449 -13.55 -2.49 19.06
N PRO A 450 -14.69 -1.90 19.47
CA PRO A 450 -14.69 -0.71 20.30
C PRO A 450 -14.60 -1.10 21.78
N GLN A 451 -13.37 -1.36 22.24
CA GLN A 451 -13.10 -1.85 23.60
C GLN A 451 -13.70 -0.99 24.73
N GLN A 452 -13.89 0.31 24.49
CA GLN A 452 -14.46 1.25 25.47
C GLN A 452 -15.96 1.03 25.68
N ASP A 453 -16.68 0.55 24.66
CA ASP A 453 -18.13 0.34 24.70
C ASP A 453 -18.49 -1.03 25.28
N PHE A 454 -17.57 -1.99 25.23
CA PHE A 454 -17.77 -3.38 25.67
C PHE A 454 -16.72 -3.80 26.72
N PRO A 455 -16.70 -3.17 27.92
CA PRO A 455 -15.79 -3.55 28.99
C PRO A 455 -15.99 -5.01 29.39
N GLY A 456 -14.89 -5.72 29.68
CA GLY A 456 -14.91 -7.14 30.03
C GLY A 456 -15.06 -8.10 28.85
N VAL A 457 -15.16 -7.60 27.62
CA VAL A 457 -15.14 -8.43 26.41
C VAL A 457 -13.82 -8.23 25.68
N HIS A 458 -13.20 -9.34 25.30
CA HIS A 458 -12.02 -9.38 24.44
C HIS A 458 -12.39 -10.03 23.10
N ALA A 459 -12.04 -9.40 21.98
CA ALA A 459 -12.30 -9.93 20.65
C ALA A 459 -11.00 -10.44 20.02
N VAL A 460 -11.06 -11.61 19.39
CA VAL A 460 -9.94 -12.23 18.68
C VAL A 460 -10.41 -12.69 17.30
N ALA A 461 -9.61 -12.40 16.28
CA ALA A 461 -9.84 -12.88 14.94
C ALA A 461 -9.18 -14.24 14.77
N LEU A 462 -9.98 -15.27 14.51
CA LEU A 462 -9.53 -16.53 13.95
C LEU A 462 -9.87 -16.52 12.46
N ALA A 463 -9.21 -15.63 11.73
CA ALA A 463 -9.62 -15.33 10.37
C ALA A 463 -8.43 -15.11 9.44
N VAL A 464 -8.64 -15.41 8.16
CA VAL A 464 -7.65 -15.24 7.10
C VAL A 464 -8.31 -14.56 5.91
N PRO A 465 -7.94 -13.30 5.57
CA PRO A 465 -8.54 -12.57 4.46
C PRO A 465 -8.54 -13.35 3.14
N GLY A 466 -9.73 -13.52 2.54
CA GLY A 466 -9.92 -14.28 1.31
C GLY A 466 -9.90 -15.80 1.47
N CYS A 467 -9.89 -16.32 2.70
CA CYS A 467 -9.98 -17.75 2.95
C CYS A 467 -11.43 -18.24 2.87
N ASP A 468 -11.68 -19.13 1.92
CA ASP A 468 -12.98 -19.78 1.78
C ASP A 468 -13.23 -20.79 2.91
N LEU A 469 -14.51 -20.99 3.23
CA LEU A 469 -14.94 -22.04 4.12
C LEU A 469 -14.63 -23.43 3.51
N LEU A 470 -14.90 -23.62 2.22
CA LEU A 470 -14.69 -24.89 1.52
C LEU A 470 -13.22 -25.10 1.13
N ASP A 471 -12.79 -26.36 1.08
CA ASP A 471 -11.44 -26.75 0.60
C ASP A 471 -11.31 -26.71 -0.92
N GLN A 472 -12.44 -26.90 -1.60
CA GLN A 472 -12.55 -26.82 -3.04
C GLN A 472 -12.26 -25.39 -3.51
N PRO A 473 -11.62 -25.23 -4.67
CA PRO A 473 -11.35 -23.91 -5.22
C PRO A 473 -12.63 -23.35 -5.85
N TYR A 474 -12.89 -22.06 -5.64
CA TYR A 474 -14.04 -21.38 -6.24
C TYR A 474 -13.74 -20.97 -7.69
N VAL A 475 -14.77 -20.83 -8.51
CA VAL A 475 -14.65 -20.46 -9.92
C VAL A 475 -14.89 -18.98 -10.09
N ASN A 476 -13.83 -18.24 -10.43
CA ASN A 476 -13.91 -16.81 -10.66
C ASN A 476 -14.34 -16.50 -12.10
N GLN A 477 -15.63 -16.19 -12.28
CA GLN A 477 -16.21 -15.81 -13.57
C GLN A 477 -15.64 -14.48 -14.10
N ALA A 478 -15.24 -13.53 -13.24
CA ALA A 478 -14.66 -12.24 -13.63
C ALA A 478 -13.26 -12.36 -14.27
N GLY A 479 -12.56 -13.45 -13.97
CA GLY A 479 -11.30 -13.84 -14.61
C GLY A 479 -11.47 -14.63 -15.91
N GLY A 480 -12.70 -14.81 -16.42
CA GLY A 480 -12.97 -15.67 -17.57
C GLY A 480 -13.31 -17.12 -17.21
N GLY A 481 -13.68 -17.41 -15.96
CA GLY A 481 -13.94 -18.77 -15.48
C GLY A 481 -12.70 -19.43 -14.86
N THR A 482 -11.75 -18.64 -14.37
CA THR A 482 -10.52 -19.15 -13.77
C THR A 482 -10.79 -19.78 -12.42
N VAL A 483 -10.33 -21.01 -12.22
CA VAL A 483 -10.38 -21.69 -10.94
C VAL A 483 -9.38 -21.03 -9.99
N SER A 484 -9.88 -20.52 -8.87
CA SER A 484 -9.09 -19.79 -7.87
C SER A 484 -8.87 -20.69 -6.66
N PRO A 485 -7.66 -21.25 -6.49
CA PRO A 485 -7.37 -22.13 -5.37
C PRO A 485 -7.33 -21.40 -4.04
N ASN A 486 -7.67 -22.12 -2.97
CA ASN A 486 -7.33 -21.69 -1.62
C ASN A 486 -5.82 -21.46 -1.53
N HIS A 487 -5.43 -20.28 -1.08
CA HIS A 487 -4.03 -19.98 -0.84
C HIS A 487 -3.50 -20.82 0.34
N ALA A 488 -2.18 -21.03 0.39
CA ALA A 488 -1.55 -21.90 1.38
C ALA A 488 -1.94 -21.55 2.83
N ASP A 489 -1.96 -20.25 3.18
CA ASP A 489 -2.36 -19.83 4.54
C ASP A 489 -3.80 -20.23 4.87
N CYS A 490 -4.72 -20.24 3.90
CA CYS A 490 -6.10 -20.66 4.13
C CYS A 490 -6.18 -22.17 4.38
N THR A 491 -5.47 -22.96 3.57
CA THR A 491 -5.37 -24.41 3.76
C THR A 491 -4.77 -24.74 5.13
N GLN A 492 -3.69 -24.08 5.50
CA GLN A 492 -3.06 -24.25 6.80
C GLN A 492 -3.97 -23.78 7.94
N PHE A 493 -4.60 -22.62 7.82
CA PHE A 493 -5.56 -22.11 8.80
C PHE A 493 -6.70 -23.10 9.08
N LYS A 494 -7.21 -23.74 8.02
CA LYS A 494 -8.25 -24.76 8.12
C LYS A 494 -7.77 -26.07 8.73
N ALA A 495 -6.51 -26.44 8.52
CA ALA A 495 -5.88 -27.59 9.17
C ALA A 495 -5.62 -27.34 10.66
N ASP A 496 -5.16 -26.13 11.01
CA ASP A 496 -4.80 -25.72 12.37
C ASP A 496 -6.00 -25.27 13.22
N THR A 497 -7.24 -25.40 12.73
CA THR A 497 -8.44 -24.82 13.35
C THR A 497 -8.59 -25.24 14.83
N ALA A 498 -8.40 -26.52 15.15
CA ALA A 498 -8.52 -27.00 16.53
C ALA A 498 -7.44 -26.41 17.47
N GLN A 499 -6.20 -26.34 16.99
CA GLN A 499 -5.10 -25.75 17.75
C GLN A 499 -5.33 -24.27 18.00
N ARG A 500 -5.80 -23.53 16.98
CA ARG A 500 -6.09 -22.10 17.06
C ARG A 500 -7.22 -21.80 18.04
N LEU A 501 -8.28 -22.61 18.03
CA LEU A 501 -9.38 -22.49 18.99
C LEU A 501 -8.92 -22.74 20.43
N THR A 502 -8.08 -23.75 20.64
CA THR A 502 -7.49 -24.03 21.95
C THR A 502 -6.62 -22.87 22.44
N ALA A 503 -5.77 -22.32 21.57
CA ALA A 503 -4.87 -21.21 21.90
C ALA A 503 -5.60 -19.87 22.11
N ALA A 504 -6.76 -19.69 21.48
CA ALA A 504 -7.57 -18.48 21.64
C ALA A 504 -8.21 -18.37 23.03
N HIS A 505 -8.40 -19.50 23.73
CA HIS A 505 -9.12 -19.57 25.01
C HIS A 505 -10.47 -18.82 24.99
N SER A 506 -11.17 -18.88 23.85
CA SER A 506 -12.44 -18.18 23.66
C SER A 506 -13.60 -18.93 24.29
N GLN A 507 -14.49 -18.21 24.97
CA GLN A 507 -15.73 -18.78 25.52
C GLN A 507 -16.84 -18.84 24.47
N LEU A 508 -16.78 -17.97 23.46
CA LEU A 508 -17.73 -17.92 22.35
C LEU A 508 -16.97 -17.89 21.02
N LEU A 509 -17.33 -18.79 20.11
CA LEU A 509 -16.90 -18.77 18.71
C LEU A 509 -18.07 -18.33 17.84
N VAL A 510 -17.90 -17.26 17.07
CA VAL A 510 -18.88 -16.82 16.07
C VAL A 510 -18.32 -17.06 14.67
N ILE A 511 -18.96 -17.97 13.94
CA ILE A 511 -18.57 -18.33 12.57
C ILE A 511 -19.21 -17.34 11.60
N PHE A 512 -18.37 -16.72 10.76
CA PHE A 512 -18.74 -15.88 9.64
C PHE A 512 -18.48 -16.66 8.34
N PRO A 513 -19.53 -17.21 7.71
CA PRO A 513 -19.38 -17.96 6.47
C PRO A 513 -18.81 -17.07 5.37
N SER A 514 -17.77 -17.54 4.69
CA SER A 514 -17.07 -16.71 3.70
C SER A 514 -17.98 -16.31 2.56
N ILE A 515 -17.85 -15.05 2.15
CA ILE A 515 -18.55 -14.49 1.00
C ILE A 515 -18.38 -15.27 -0.31
N LEU A 516 -17.34 -16.12 -0.37
CA LEU A 516 -17.00 -16.93 -1.52
C LEU A 516 -17.96 -18.10 -1.75
N LEU A 517 -18.75 -18.48 -0.73
CA LEU A 517 -19.83 -19.48 -0.86
C LEU A 517 -20.95 -19.04 -1.83
N GLY A 518 -20.99 -17.76 -2.21
CA GLY A 518 -21.85 -17.27 -3.27
C GLY A 518 -21.42 -17.72 -4.68
N PHE A 519 -20.27 -18.41 -4.82
CA PHE A 519 -19.71 -18.85 -6.10
C PHE A 519 -19.79 -20.37 -6.30
N PRO A 520 -19.77 -20.84 -7.56
CA PRO A 520 -19.54 -22.25 -7.85
C PRO A 520 -18.13 -22.68 -7.44
N HIS A 521 -18.00 -23.94 -7.03
CA HIS A 521 -16.74 -24.56 -6.63
C HIS A 521 -16.43 -25.79 -7.47
N ARG A 522 -15.15 -26.02 -7.75
CA ARG A 522 -14.67 -27.17 -8.53
C ARG A 522 -14.54 -28.41 -7.63
N PHE A 523 -15.34 -29.44 -7.91
CA PHE A 523 -15.24 -30.77 -7.33
C PHE A 523 -14.77 -31.77 -8.40
N GLY A 524 -13.47 -32.09 -8.36
CA GLY A 524 -12.85 -32.88 -9.44
C GLY A 524 -12.93 -32.12 -10.76
N ASP A 525 -13.63 -32.69 -11.75
CA ASP A 525 -13.81 -32.07 -13.08
C ASP A 525 -15.14 -31.30 -13.23
N ARG A 526 -15.94 -31.18 -12.17
CA ARG A 526 -17.26 -30.53 -12.23
C ARG A 526 -17.35 -29.29 -11.34
N ASP A 527 -18.00 -28.26 -11.84
CA ASP A 527 -18.36 -27.06 -11.08
C ASP A 527 -19.73 -27.28 -10.43
N LEU A 528 -19.76 -27.28 -9.09
CA LEU A 528 -20.97 -27.46 -8.29
C LEU A 528 -21.33 -26.14 -7.60
N TRP A 529 -22.61 -25.97 -7.31
CA TRP A 529 -23.14 -24.78 -6.62
C TRP A 529 -24.41 -25.16 -5.83
N TRP A 530 -25.19 -24.19 -5.33
CA TRP A 530 -26.33 -24.44 -4.43
C TRP A 530 -27.45 -25.33 -5.01
N GLY A 531 -27.51 -25.52 -6.34
CA GLY A 531 -28.44 -26.46 -6.97
C GLY A 531 -28.04 -27.93 -6.83
N ASP A 532 -26.81 -28.23 -6.41
CA ASP A 532 -26.29 -29.60 -6.25
C ASP A 532 -26.19 -29.98 -4.74
N PRO A 533 -26.84 -31.07 -4.30
CA PRO A 533 -26.80 -31.50 -2.90
C PRO A 533 -25.39 -31.72 -2.33
N ARG A 534 -24.42 -32.08 -3.18
CA ARG A 534 -23.03 -32.30 -2.75
C ARG A 534 -22.36 -31.00 -2.31
N TYR A 535 -22.76 -29.87 -2.88
CA TYR A 535 -22.27 -28.55 -2.49
C TYR A 535 -22.70 -28.21 -1.06
N SER A 536 -24.01 -28.30 -0.79
CA SER A 536 -24.58 -28.05 0.53
C SER A 536 -24.08 -29.04 1.58
N ALA A 537 -23.86 -30.30 1.20
CA ALA A 537 -23.26 -31.32 2.06
C ALA A 537 -21.80 -30.98 2.44
N ALA A 538 -21.00 -30.44 1.51
CA ALA A 538 -19.64 -30.02 1.79
C ALA A 538 -19.59 -28.86 2.79
N ILE A 539 -20.48 -27.86 2.63
CA ILE A 539 -20.60 -26.74 3.58
C ILE A 539 -20.97 -27.27 4.97
N THR A 540 -21.99 -28.13 5.04
CA THR A 540 -22.46 -28.75 6.28
C THR A 540 -21.36 -29.53 6.98
N ALA A 541 -20.61 -30.36 6.24
CA ALA A 541 -19.51 -31.15 6.78
C ALA A 541 -18.40 -30.26 7.37
N ARG A 542 -18.08 -29.14 6.69
CA ARG A 542 -17.08 -28.20 7.19
C ARG A 542 -17.56 -27.48 8.45
N LEU A 543 -18.80 -27.00 8.48
CA LEU A 543 -19.36 -26.36 9.66
C LEU A 543 -19.39 -27.31 10.86
N ASN A 544 -19.76 -28.58 10.65
CA ASN A 544 -19.73 -29.62 11.69
C ASN A 544 -18.33 -29.82 12.25
N THR A 545 -17.30 -29.80 11.40
CA THR A 545 -15.90 -29.91 11.81
C THR A 545 -15.48 -28.73 12.71
N ILE A 546 -15.84 -27.50 12.32
CA ILE A 546 -15.51 -26.29 13.10
C ILE A 546 -16.23 -26.30 14.45
N VAL A 547 -17.52 -26.65 14.47
CA VAL A 547 -18.32 -26.76 15.70
C VAL A 547 -17.76 -27.82 16.65
N ALA A 548 -17.39 -28.99 16.13
CA ALA A 548 -16.79 -30.05 16.94
C ALA A 548 -15.47 -29.58 17.57
N ALA A 549 -14.61 -28.92 16.80
CA ALA A 549 -13.36 -28.35 17.28
C ALA A 549 -13.59 -27.25 18.34
N ALA A 550 -14.61 -26.39 18.14
CA ALA A 550 -14.96 -25.33 19.08
C ALA A 550 -15.40 -25.90 20.43
N ARG A 551 -16.32 -26.86 20.41
CA ARG A 551 -16.81 -27.54 21.61
C ARG A 551 -15.68 -28.28 22.34
N ALA A 552 -14.80 -28.96 21.60
CA ALA A 552 -13.63 -29.63 22.18
C ALA A 552 -12.65 -28.65 22.86
N ALA A 553 -12.54 -27.42 22.35
CA ALA A 553 -11.74 -26.36 22.95
C ALA A 553 -12.46 -25.60 24.09
N GLY A 554 -13.68 -25.99 24.47
CA GLY A 554 -14.48 -25.31 25.49
C GLY A 554 -15.12 -24.00 25.03
N SER A 555 -15.26 -23.80 23.72
CA SER A 555 -15.88 -22.62 23.10
C SER A 555 -17.30 -22.93 22.63
N GLU A 556 -18.28 -22.14 23.06
CA GLU A 556 -19.65 -22.27 22.58
C GLU A 556 -19.75 -21.75 21.14
N PRO A 557 -20.20 -22.55 20.16
CA PRO A 557 -20.27 -22.12 18.77
C PRO A 557 -21.59 -21.43 18.44
N ALA A 558 -21.50 -20.37 17.64
CA ALA A 558 -22.60 -19.68 16.99
C ALA A 558 -22.22 -19.35 15.54
N ILE A 559 -23.20 -19.01 14.71
CA ILE A 559 -22.99 -18.66 13.29
C ILE A 559 -23.81 -17.42 12.93
N VAL A 560 -23.32 -16.61 12.00
CA VAL A 560 -24.06 -15.47 11.45
C VAL A 560 -24.50 -15.75 10.01
N THR A 561 -25.59 -15.13 9.58
CA THR A 561 -25.95 -15.04 8.17
C THR A 561 -25.05 -14.04 7.43
N GLN A 562 -24.80 -14.28 6.15
CA GLN A 562 -24.09 -13.34 5.26
C GLN A 562 -24.98 -12.17 4.92
N THR A 563 -24.41 -10.97 4.92
CA THR A 563 -25.18 -9.76 4.66
C THR A 563 -25.18 -9.42 3.17
N CYS A 564 -26.23 -8.74 2.73
CA CYS A 564 -26.37 -8.22 1.37
C CYS A 564 -25.27 -7.23 0.96
N ARG A 565 -25.07 -6.96 -0.34
CA ARG A 565 -24.00 -6.09 -0.84
C ARG A 565 -24.49 -5.01 -1.78
N ASP A 566 -23.91 -3.82 -1.66
CA ASP A 566 -24.15 -2.73 -2.60
C ASP A 566 -23.23 -2.89 -3.83
N SER A 567 -23.82 -2.89 -5.02
CA SER A 567 -23.07 -2.98 -6.29
C SER A 567 -22.55 -1.62 -6.78
N ALA A 568 -22.91 -0.52 -6.12
CA ALA A 568 -22.64 0.84 -6.61
C ALA A 568 -21.21 1.36 -6.32
N SER A 569 -20.47 0.76 -5.38
CA SER A 569 -19.20 1.30 -4.87
C SER A 569 -17.92 0.68 -5.46
N GLY A 570 -17.94 0.23 -6.72
CA GLY A 570 -16.78 0.28 -7.63
C GLY A 570 -15.54 -0.59 -7.33
N GLY A 571 -15.43 -1.28 -6.19
CA GLY A 571 -14.33 -2.19 -5.86
C GLY A 571 -14.45 -3.54 -6.58
N LEU A 572 -15.68 -4.03 -6.73
CA LEU A 572 -16.04 -5.24 -7.49
C LEU A 572 -16.71 -4.97 -8.84
N GLY A 573 -16.69 -3.72 -9.34
CA GLY A 573 -17.40 -3.33 -10.57
C GLY A 573 -17.16 -4.27 -11.75
N ARG A 574 -15.91 -4.68 -11.99
CA ARG A 574 -15.58 -5.64 -13.07
C ARG A 574 -16.16 -7.05 -12.84
N PHE A 575 -16.28 -7.49 -11.59
CA PHE A 575 -16.95 -8.75 -11.26
C PHE A 575 -18.45 -8.63 -11.48
N VAL A 576 -19.07 -7.54 -11.03
CA VAL A 576 -20.50 -7.26 -11.22
C VAL A 576 -20.81 -7.20 -12.72
N ASP A 577 -20.02 -6.50 -13.52
CA ASP A 577 -20.20 -6.39 -14.97
C ASP A 577 -20.11 -7.76 -15.68
N VAL A 578 -19.13 -8.60 -15.31
CA VAL A 578 -18.95 -9.92 -15.92
C VAL A 578 -20.00 -10.92 -15.46
N ALA A 579 -20.35 -10.92 -14.17
CA ALA A 579 -21.41 -11.77 -13.62
C ALA A 579 -22.77 -11.38 -14.20
N GLN A 580 -23.07 -10.08 -14.31
CA GLN A 580 -24.29 -9.57 -14.93
C GLN A 580 -24.41 -9.99 -16.41
N ALA A 581 -23.30 -10.05 -17.13
CA ALA A 581 -23.27 -10.46 -18.54
C ALA A 581 -23.37 -11.99 -18.75
N LYS A 582 -23.00 -12.82 -17.75
CA LYS A 582 -22.88 -14.28 -17.91
C LYS A 582 -23.88 -15.11 -17.11
N ASP A 583 -24.19 -14.73 -15.87
CA ASP A 583 -25.06 -15.48 -14.97
C ASP A 583 -25.78 -14.54 -13.98
N PRO A 584 -27.04 -14.14 -14.29
CA PRO A 584 -27.84 -13.29 -13.42
C PRO A 584 -28.17 -13.93 -12.06
N ALA A 585 -28.16 -15.26 -11.94
CA ALA A 585 -28.42 -15.92 -10.66
C ALA A 585 -27.22 -15.76 -9.73
N MET A 586 -26.00 -15.84 -10.26
CA MET A 586 -24.76 -15.59 -9.50
C MET A 586 -24.71 -14.18 -8.95
N LEU A 587 -25.10 -13.19 -9.75
CA LEU A 587 -25.15 -11.80 -9.29
C LEU A 587 -26.16 -11.61 -8.15
N ARG A 588 -27.33 -12.27 -8.24
CA ARG A 588 -28.34 -12.22 -7.16
C ARG A 588 -27.79 -12.86 -5.90
N GLU A 589 -27.29 -14.09 -5.98
CA GLU A 589 -26.75 -14.80 -4.82
C GLU A 589 -25.59 -14.03 -4.18
N PHE A 590 -24.72 -13.40 -4.98
CA PHE A 590 -23.67 -12.55 -4.43
C PHE A 590 -24.20 -11.32 -3.68
N ARG A 591 -25.33 -10.75 -4.14
CA ARG A 591 -25.94 -9.55 -3.56
C ARG A 591 -26.78 -9.83 -2.34
N THR A 592 -27.46 -10.96 -2.25
CA THR A 592 -28.43 -11.25 -1.17
C THR A 592 -28.09 -12.49 -0.36
N ALA A 593 -27.24 -13.38 -0.86
CA ALA A 593 -26.83 -14.64 -0.23
C ALA A 593 -28.03 -15.53 0.19
N ASP A 594 -29.12 -15.50 -0.57
CA ASP A 594 -30.39 -16.14 -0.19
C ASP A 594 -30.24 -17.64 0.05
N HIS A 595 -29.56 -18.36 -0.86
CA HIS A 595 -29.39 -19.81 -0.75
C HIS A 595 -28.43 -20.17 0.38
N VAL A 596 -27.30 -19.46 0.47
CA VAL A 596 -26.32 -19.67 1.54
C VAL A 596 -26.95 -19.41 2.91
N ASN A 597 -27.71 -18.32 3.07
CA ASN A 597 -28.37 -17.99 4.34
C ASN A 597 -29.50 -18.96 4.68
N SER A 598 -30.25 -19.46 3.70
CA SER A 598 -31.24 -20.52 3.91
C SER A 598 -30.59 -21.81 4.42
N LEU A 599 -29.44 -22.20 3.85
CA LEU A 599 -28.66 -23.33 4.32
C LEU A 599 -28.14 -23.11 5.76
N ILE A 600 -27.60 -21.93 6.07
CA ILE A 600 -27.10 -21.60 7.42
C ILE A 600 -28.22 -21.69 8.46
N ARG A 601 -29.39 -21.09 8.19
CA ARG A 601 -30.54 -21.09 9.09
C ARG A 601 -31.05 -22.52 9.36
N SER A 602 -31.20 -23.32 8.30
CA SER A 602 -31.65 -24.71 8.41
C SER A 602 -30.64 -25.59 9.14
N TRP A 603 -29.34 -25.48 8.79
CA TRP A 603 -28.26 -26.20 9.44
C TRP A 603 -28.17 -25.87 10.94
N GLY A 604 -28.21 -24.59 11.30
CA GLY A 604 -28.09 -24.15 12.70
C GLY A 604 -29.24 -24.69 13.57
N SER A 605 -30.47 -24.66 13.05
CA SER A 605 -31.64 -25.25 13.70
C SER A 605 -31.47 -26.76 13.93
N GLN A 606 -31.01 -27.50 12.93
CA GLN A 606 -30.81 -28.95 13.01
C GLN A 606 -29.70 -29.38 13.98
N HIS A 607 -28.67 -28.55 14.15
CA HIS A 607 -27.47 -28.91 14.95
C HIS A 607 -27.43 -28.23 16.32
N GLY A 608 -28.50 -27.51 16.70
CA GLY A 608 -28.57 -26.76 17.95
C GLY A 608 -27.50 -25.67 18.05
N VAL A 609 -27.10 -25.08 16.93
CA VAL A 609 -26.12 -23.99 16.86
C VAL A 609 -26.89 -22.67 16.68
N PRO A 610 -26.76 -21.72 17.62
CA PRO A 610 -27.42 -20.41 17.51
C PRO A 610 -27.04 -19.69 16.21
N VAL A 611 -28.05 -19.17 15.52
CA VAL A 611 -27.90 -18.36 14.31
C VAL A 611 -28.25 -16.91 14.64
N ALA A 612 -27.27 -16.01 14.58
CA ALA A 612 -27.51 -14.58 14.65
C ALA A 612 -27.79 -14.05 13.25
N ASP A 613 -29.04 -13.68 12.97
CA ASP A 613 -29.48 -13.27 11.63
C ASP A 613 -29.05 -11.84 11.29
N LEU A 614 -27.76 -11.68 11.03
CA LEU A 614 -27.12 -10.39 10.71
C LEU A 614 -27.63 -9.83 9.38
N ASP A 615 -27.95 -10.69 8.42
CA ASP A 615 -28.61 -10.34 7.16
C ASP A 615 -29.96 -9.66 7.41
N ALA A 616 -30.86 -10.26 8.18
CA ALA A 616 -32.15 -9.62 8.50
C ALA A 616 -31.95 -8.29 9.27
N ALA A 617 -30.91 -8.20 10.10
CA ALA A 617 -30.60 -7.00 10.87
C ALA A 617 -30.11 -5.84 9.97
N LEU A 618 -29.19 -6.12 9.03
CA LEU A 618 -28.50 -5.10 8.24
C LEU A 618 -29.05 -4.93 6.83
N CYS A 619 -29.80 -5.89 6.32
CA CYS A 619 -30.21 -6.00 4.92
C CYS A 619 -31.70 -6.32 4.74
N PRO A 620 -32.62 -5.59 5.39
CA PRO A 620 -34.05 -5.85 5.22
C PRO A 620 -34.45 -5.68 3.74
N GLY A 621 -34.98 -6.75 3.14
CA GLY A 621 -35.36 -6.76 1.72
C GLY A 621 -34.18 -6.85 0.74
N GLY A 622 -33.01 -7.32 1.19
CA GLY A 622 -31.84 -7.54 0.33
C GLY A 622 -31.07 -6.26 -0.04
N VAL A 623 -31.34 -5.15 0.65
CA VAL A 623 -30.68 -3.86 0.45
C VAL A 623 -30.10 -3.38 1.79
N PRO A 624 -28.88 -2.79 1.80
CA PRO A 624 -28.29 -2.31 3.04
C PRO A 624 -29.20 -1.29 3.72
N ARG A 625 -29.43 -1.50 5.02
CA ARG A 625 -30.28 -0.64 5.84
C ARG A 625 -29.73 0.79 5.82
N GLN A 626 -30.62 1.74 5.57
CA GLN A 626 -30.30 3.15 5.68
C GLN A 626 -30.41 3.58 7.15
N LEU A 627 -29.27 3.77 7.80
CA LEU A 627 -29.17 4.27 9.16
C LEU A 627 -28.59 5.69 9.12
N PRO A 628 -29.31 6.73 9.58
CA PRO A 628 -28.82 8.11 9.54
C PRO A 628 -27.45 8.26 10.21
N GLY A 629 -26.43 8.66 9.43
CA GLY A 629 -25.07 8.87 9.93
C GLY A 629 -24.26 7.60 10.20
N LEU A 630 -24.80 6.40 9.92
CA LEU A 630 -24.15 5.11 10.15
C LEU A 630 -24.16 4.27 8.86
N PRO A 631 -23.22 4.48 7.92
CA PRO A 631 -23.14 3.63 6.73
C PRO A 631 -22.93 2.17 7.15
N VAL A 632 -23.66 1.22 6.55
CA VAL A 632 -23.49 -0.20 6.90
C VAL A 632 -22.14 -0.72 6.43
N TYR A 633 -21.68 -0.32 5.26
CA TYR A 633 -20.43 -0.79 4.67
C TYR A 633 -19.39 0.31 4.49
N GLY A 634 -18.11 -0.04 4.64
CA GLY A 634 -16.96 0.81 4.34
C GLY A 634 -16.45 0.64 2.91
N ASP A 635 -16.71 -0.52 2.30
CA ASP A 635 -16.49 -0.85 0.90
C ASP A 635 -17.62 -1.78 0.39
N ASP A 636 -17.44 -2.50 -0.73
CA ASP A 636 -18.47 -3.39 -1.28
C ASP A 636 -18.74 -4.67 -0.45
N ILE A 637 -17.93 -4.97 0.57
CA ILE A 637 -17.96 -6.24 1.34
C ILE A 637 -17.97 -5.99 2.85
N HIS A 638 -17.11 -5.11 3.34
CA HIS A 638 -16.75 -5.01 4.75
C HIS A 638 -17.63 -3.99 5.48
N LEU A 639 -18.06 -4.37 6.68
CA LEU A 639 -18.82 -3.50 7.56
C LEU A 639 -18.02 -2.24 7.88
N SER A 640 -18.70 -1.10 7.88
CA SER A 640 -18.06 0.18 8.18
C SER A 640 -17.59 0.22 9.64
N ARG A 641 -16.58 1.05 9.89
CA ARG A 641 -16.14 1.33 11.26
C ARG A 641 -17.25 1.96 12.10
N GLN A 642 -18.11 2.75 11.49
CA GLN A 642 -19.20 3.47 12.15
C GLN A 642 -20.29 2.52 12.65
N ILE A 643 -20.63 1.48 11.87
CA ILE A 643 -21.66 0.51 12.28
C ILE A 643 -21.12 -0.59 13.21
N THR A 644 -19.79 -0.77 13.26
CA THR A 644 -19.13 -1.81 14.02
C THR A 644 -19.61 -1.92 15.48
N PRO A 645 -19.75 -0.82 16.27
CA PRO A 645 -20.31 -0.92 17.63
C PRO A 645 -21.73 -1.48 17.69
N SER A 646 -22.61 -1.08 16.77
CA SER A 646 -23.99 -1.59 16.69
C SER A 646 -24.05 -3.08 16.32
N VAL A 647 -23.14 -3.53 15.44
CA VAL A 647 -23.01 -4.95 15.09
C VAL A 647 -22.52 -5.77 16.28
N TRP A 648 -21.49 -5.31 16.99
CA TRP A 648 -21.04 -5.97 18.21
C TRP A 648 -22.13 -6.03 19.28
N ALA A 649 -22.86 -4.94 19.50
CA ALA A 649 -23.99 -4.94 20.43
C ALA A 649 -25.08 -5.95 20.03
N PHE A 650 -25.38 -6.06 18.74
CA PHE A 650 -26.31 -7.07 18.23
C PHE A 650 -25.81 -8.49 18.49
N LEU A 651 -24.55 -8.79 18.13
CA LEU A 651 -23.97 -10.11 18.33
C LEU A 651 -23.95 -10.50 19.81
N LEU A 652 -23.50 -9.59 20.68
CA LEU A 652 -23.44 -9.85 22.12
C LEU A 652 -24.83 -10.01 22.73
N ALA A 653 -25.82 -9.19 22.35
CA ALA A 653 -27.19 -9.36 22.84
C ALA A 653 -27.82 -10.69 22.39
N GLN A 654 -27.55 -11.13 21.15
CA GLN A 654 -28.13 -12.36 20.62
C GLN A 654 -27.45 -13.63 21.16
N LEU A 655 -26.16 -13.55 21.50
CA LEU A 655 -25.34 -14.74 21.74
C LEU A 655 -24.77 -14.82 23.17
N ALA A 656 -24.71 -13.73 23.95
CA ALA A 656 -24.07 -13.73 25.28
C ALA A 656 -25.01 -14.14 26.44
N ASP A 657 -26.32 -13.84 26.36
CA ASP A 657 -27.29 -14.11 27.45
C ASP A 657 -27.54 -15.61 27.72
N ARG A 658 -27.05 -16.50 26.86
CA ARG A 658 -27.17 -17.96 27.06
C ARG A 658 -26.19 -18.55 28.08
N ARG A 659 -25.30 -17.72 28.66
CA ARG A 659 -24.40 -18.11 29.76
C ARG A 659 -25.00 -17.97 31.15
N ALA A 660 -26.08 -17.20 31.32
CA ALA A 660 -26.66 -16.94 32.64
C ALA A 660 -27.37 -18.17 33.27
N GLY A 661 -27.39 -19.31 32.58
CA GLY A 661 -27.95 -20.58 33.05
C GLY A 661 -26.91 -21.68 33.35
N GLN A 662 -25.61 -21.38 33.41
CA GLN A 662 -24.55 -22.31 33.81
C GLN A 662 -23.86 -21.87 35.10
#